data_AF-A0A257AYJ8-F1
#
_entry.id   AF-A0A257AYJ8-F1
#
_cell.length_a   1.000
_cell.length_b   1.000
_cell.length_c   1.000
_cell.angle_alpha   90.00
_cell.angle_beta   90.00
_cell.angle_gamma   90.00
#
_symmetry.space_group_name_H-M   'P 1'
#
loop_
_entity.id
_entity.type
_entity.pdbx_description
1 polymer ?
#
loop_
_entity_poly.entity_id
_entity_poly.type
_entity_poly.pdbx_seq_one_letter_code
_entity_poly.pdbx_strand_id
1 'polypeptide(L)'
;MRRLACLIAALSLMLIQPTSRLAVAQSSPAGGAGATAPPDDPAAPDFVTQMTRADFDRLARATPQGKQAAAPSVMFVIDRADGRVYYANSRRFRFHSDFARAIYLTLDAGDAFLRKNYTNEQRRFLLGALAFQPRLERFAYEFWEGDLLTPELLAYAHERLTATCFAPLTFKANARRHEEVAARLPNVPSVRADATLPETTFLALNAGRATGVLRLVERLPPPQPFEREDIVIFKETPLSTTPLRGIIVTQPGAPLSHLNLLAKGWGVPNAYVKDADARFRSLVDRWVTLVVTDDGITVEPAERIVESAREREMSRELRLPRADLRWRALTDLHRQRARDVIRFGAKSANLGEIAQARIPDVIVPPGFTVPFAYYKAFADRHGIERRVLALLNDDAFHHDPQTRQVELAKLREFIVAAPFDLALRRAILAKIRREYRGKGLFVRSSTNAEDLPDFSGAGLYTTVPNVIGDEALITAIKTVWASIWNFEAFEAREAARIDHLAVYPATLIQEGVNADSAGVLVTANPFDHRDAEGIYINATRGLGLRVVEGRRVPEQIIYRPQSDTALILTRADDETILTFDVKGGVKEVAGAPDQPALSAAMIRRLGRAALAIERLFNGAKQDIEWLTCQGRLYVVQSRPFIERGKTLMGGK
;
A
#
# COMPACT_ATOMS: atom_id res chain seq x y z
N MET A 1 -21.10 -35.81 -71.79
CA MET A 1 -21.37 -36.38 -70.44
C MET A 1 -20.11 -37.11 -70.00
N ARG A 2 -19.48 -36.99 -68.83
CA ARG A 2 -19.50 -36.08 -67.68
C ARG A 2 -18.05 -36.10 -67.13
N ARG A 3 -17.60 -34.99 -66.55
CA ARG A 3 -16.20 -34.58 -66.38
C ARG A 3 -15.36 -35.46 -65.44
N LEU A 4 -14.11 -35.67 -65.84
CA LEU A 4 -13.01 -36.30 -65.11
C LEU A 4 -12.07 -35.21 -64.55
N ALA A 5 -11.59 -35.37 -63.33
CA ALA A 5 -10.55 -34.56 -62.72
C ALA A 5 -9.32 -35.44 -62.42
N CYS A 6 -8.16 -34.96 -62.86
CA CYS A 6 -6.78 -35.39 -62.58
C CYS A 6 -5.95 -34.10 -62.70
N LEU A 7 -4.79 -33.86 -62.11
CA LEU A 7 -3.89 -34.43 -61.10
C LEU A 7 -2.64 -33.49 -61.18
N ILE A 8 -1.76 -33.49 -60.16
CA ILE A 8 -0.30 -33.17 -60.22
C ILE A 8 0.17 -31.70 -60.09
N ALA A 9 0.77 -31.43 -58.90
CA ALA A 9 2.16 -31.05 -58.56
C ALA A 9 3.02 -30.00 -59.31
N ALA A 10 4.00 -29.50 -58.52
CA ALA A 10 5.29 -28.85 -58.84
C ALA A 10 5.24 -27.34 -59.21
N LEU A 11 6.23 -26.47 -58.98
CA LEU A 11 7.43 -26.32 -58.12
C LEU A 11 7.98 -24.92 -58.53
N SER A 12 8.59 -24.17 -57.59
CA SER A 12 9.68 -23.16 -57.82
C SER A 12 9.47 -21.81 -58.56
N LEU A 13 9.94 -20.77 -57.84
CA LEU A 13 10.85 -19.65 -58.20
C LEU A 13 10.44 -18.48 -59.13
N MET A 14 11.02 -17.32 -58.76
CA MET A 14 11.29 -16.07 -59.51
C MET A 14 10.09 -15.11 -59.70
N LEU A 15 10.18 -13.78 -59.70
CA LEU A 15 11.12 -12.70 -59.33
C LEU A 15 10.38 -11.41 -59.82
N ILE A 16 10.76 -10.22 -59.34
CA ILE A 16 10.53 -8.88 -59.95
C ILE A 16 9.36 -8.03 -59.39
N GLN A 17 9.72 -6.77 -59.13
CA GLN A 17 9.08 -5.66 -58.45
C GLN A 17 8.07 -4.87 -59.33
N PRO A 18 7.91 -3.53 -59.16
CA PRO A 18 7.04 -2.76 -58.26
C PRO A 18 5.97 -1.98 -59.07
N THR A 19 5.26 -1.02 -58.46
CA THR A 19 4.39 0.08 -59.02
C THR A 19 2.97 -0.01 -58.46
N SER A 20 2.19 1.06 -58.27
CA SER A 20 2.40 2.49 -58.08
C SER A 20 1.09 3.03 -57.52
N ARG A 21 1.20 4.12 -56.76
CA ARG A 21 0.16 5.03 -56.25
C ARG A 21 -1.15 5.07 -57.06
N LEU A 22 -2.27 5.18 -56.33
CA LEU A 22 -3.26 6.23 -56.58
C LEU A 22 -4.06 6.52 -55.30
N ALA A 23 -3.92 7.77 -54.85
CA ALA A 23 -4.69 8.37 -53.78
C ALA A 23 -6.00 8.92 -54.34
N VAL A 24 -7.10 8.78 -53.59
CA VAL A 24 -8.16 9.79 -53.53
C VAL A 24 -8.61 9.91 -52.08
N ALA A 25 -8.57 11.14 -51.59
CA ALA A 25 -8.89 11.57 -50.24
C ALA A 25 -10.40 11.69 -50.01
N GLN A 26 -10.83 11.57 -48.73
CA GLN A 26 -11.78 12.50 -48.11
C GLN A 26 -11.75 12.39 -46.57
N SER A 27 -11.29 13.50 -45.97
CA SER A 27 -11.42 14.04 -44.61
C SER A 27 -12.20 13.30 -43.50
N SER A 28 -11.56 13.20 -42.34
CA SER A 28 -12.20 13.24 -41.01
C SER A 28 -11.34 14.09 -40.06
N PRO A 29 -11.94 14.82 -39.11
CA PRO A 29 -11.31 15.95 -38.44
C PRO A 29 -10.31 15.50 -37.36
N ALA A 30 -9.25 16.30 -37.24
CA ALA A 30 -8.20 16.17 -36.24
C ALA A 30 -8.76 16.22 -34.81
N GLY A 31 -8.26 15.34 -33.93
CA GLY A 31 -8.50 15.41 -32.50
C GLY A 31 -7.79 14.29 -31.74
N GLY A 32 -6.79 14.65 -30.93
CA GLY A 32 -6.33 13.83 -29.81
C GLY A 32 -5.02 13.04 -29.98
N ALA A 33 -3.98 13.61 -30.62
CA ALA A 33 -2.62 13.10 -30.44
C ALA A 33 -2.00 13.75 -29.18
N GLY A 34 -1.39 12.91 -28.33
CA GLY A 34 -0.71 13.33 -27.11
C GLY A 34 0.23 14.51 -27.35
N ALA A 35 0.04 15.56 -26.56
CA ALA A 35 0.88 16.75 -26.60
C ALA A 35 2.28 16.44 -26.05
N THR A 36 3.16 15.91 -26.91
CA THR A 36 4.60 15.98 -26.68
C THR A 36 5.02 17.44 -26.78
N ALA A 37 5.65 17.98 -25.74
CA ALA A 37 6.14 19.35 -25.74
C ALA A 37 7.08 19.57 -26.95
N PRO A 38 6.97 20.70 -27.68
CA PRO A 38 7.86 21.00 -28.80
C PRO A 38 9.32 21.07 -28.32
N PRO A 39 10.33 20.79 -29.17
CA PRO A 39 11.75 20.83 -28.81
C PRO A 39 12.17 22.18 -28.21
N ASP A 40 13.28 22.21 -27.46
CA ASP A 40 13.79 23.43 -26.82
C ASP A 40 14.05 24.54 -27.84
N ASP A 41 13.42 25.70 -27.62
CA ASP A 41 13.59 26.93 -28.41
C ASP A 41 14.65 27.82 -27.73
N PRO A 42 15.89 27.87 -28.24
CA PRO A 42 16.95 28.69 -27.66
C PRO A 42 16.70 30.21 -27.79
N ALA A 43 15.70 30.64 -28.58
CA ALA A 43 15.30 32.05 -28.69
C ALA A 43 14.16 32.44 -27.73
N ALA A 44 13.64 31.50 -26.93
CA ALA A 44 12.57 31.79 -25.97
C ALA A 44 13.05 32.77 -24.88
N PRO A 45 12.22 33.77 -24.51
CA PRO A 45 12.59 34.73 -23.46
C PRO A 45 12.71 34.04 -22.10
N ASP A 46 13.42 34.68 -21.16
CA ASP A 46 13.56 34.18 -19.78
C ASP A 46 12.24 34.19 -19.02
N PHE A 47 11.35 35.13 -19.36
CA PHE A 47 9.99 35.21 -18.87
C PHE A 47 9.11 36.04 -19.79
N VAL A 48 7.79 35.94 -19.59
CA VAL A 48 6.80 36.90 -20.10
C VAL A 48 5.97 37.46 -18.95
N THR A 49 5.40 38.64 -19.12
CA THR A 49 4.52 39.28 -18.11
C THR A 49 3.04 39.23 -18.49
N GLN A 50 2.76 38.89 -19.75
CA GLN A 50 1.45 38.59 -20.31
C GLN A 50 1.59 37.23 -20.99
N MET A 51 0.75 36.27 -20.61
CA MET A 51 0.84 34.90 -21.09
C MET A 51 -0.13 34.70 -22.25
N THR A 52 0.37 34.40 -23.43
CA THR A 52 -0.42 33.85 -24.55
C THR A 52 -0.31 32.33 -24.59
N ARG A 53 -1.17 31.67 -25.38
CA ARG A 53 -1.07 30.23 -25.60
C ARG A 53 0.28 29.82 -26.20
N ALA A 54 0.78 30.59 -27.17
CA ALA A 54 2.07 30.34 -27.80
C ALA A 54 3.24 30.52 -26.81
N ASP A 55 3.13 31.43 -25.85
CA ASP A 55 4.13 31.58 -24.79
C ASP A 55 4.10 30.39 -23.84
N PHE A 56 2.91 29.91 -23.45
CA PHE A 56 2.79 28.74 -22.58
C PHE A 56 3.46 27.52 -23.22
N ASP A 57 3.16 27.23 -24.49
CA ASP A 57 3.70 26.05 -25.18
C ASP A 57 5.24 26.11 -25.33
N ARG A 58 5.81 27.33 -25.43
CA ARG A 58 7.25 27.59 -25.48
C ARG A 58 7.95 27.51 -24.12
N LEU A 59 7.32 28.04 -23.06
CA LEU A 59 7.92 28.17 -21.73
C LEU A 59 7.69 26.94 -20.83
N ALA A 60 6.64 26.16 -21.11
CA ALA A 60 6.23 25.05 -20.25
C ALA A 60 7.23 23.90 -20.29
N ARG A 61 7.51 23.33 -19.12
CA ARG A 61 8.26 22.07 -18.98
C ARG A 61 7.30 20.92 -18.69
N ALA A 62 7.49 19.80 -19.37
CA ALA A 62 6.92 18.52 -18.94
C ALA A 62 7.78 17.96 -17.81
N THR A 63 7.25 17.94 -16.58
CA THR A 63 7.93 17.28 -15.45
C THR A 63 7.72 15.78 -15.51
N PRO A 64 8.72 14.91 -15.30
CA PRO A 64 8.43 13.51 -15.05
C PRO A 64 7.93 13.39 -13.60
N GLN A 65 6.62 13.49 -13.38
CA GLN A 65 6.02 12.84 -12.20
C GLN A 65 5.76 11.38 -12.60
N GLY A 66 6.05 10.44 -11.70
CA GLY A 66 5.98 9.01 -11.97
C GLY A 66 4.78 8.59 -12.81
N LYS A 67 5.05 7.83 -13.89
CA LYS A 67 4.17 7.17 -14.88
C LYS A 67 2.88 7.87 -15.39
N GLN A 68 2.47 9.01 -14.87
CA GLN A 68 1.42 9.85 -15.40
C GLN A 68 2.08 10.96 -16.22
N ALA A 69 1.69 11.10 -17.49
CA ALA A 69 2.17 12.19 -18.33
C ALA A 69 1.90 13.51 -17.61
N ALA A 70 2.93 14.12 -17.00
CA ALA A 70 2.67 15.33 -16.23
C ALA A 70 2.25 16.44 -17.19
N ALA A 71 1.21 17.15 -16.79
CA ALA A 71 0.78 18.35 -17.47
C ALA A 71 2.00 19.29 -17.65
N PRO A 72 2.24 19.78 -18.88
CA PRO A 72 3.21 20.84 -19.10
C PRO A 72 2.90 22.00 -18.15
N SER A 73 3.94 22.55 -17.49
CA SER A 73 3.76 23.60 -16.49
C SER A 73 4.75 24.75 -16.63
N VAL A 74 4.27 25.96 -16.33
CA VAL A 74 5.03 27.21 -16.32
C VAL A 74 5.06 27.74 -14.89
N MET A 75 6.24 27.96 -14.33
CA MET A 75 6.38 28.61 -13.03
C MET A 75 5.98 30.08 -13.14
N PHE A 76 5.27 30.60 -12.15
CA PHE A 76 5.02 32.02 -12.04
C PHE A 76 5.58 32.59 -10.73
N VAL A 77 5.95 33.87 -10.79
CA VAL A 77 6.29 34.71 -9.64
C VAL A 77 5.42 35.96 -9.70
N ILE A 78 4.64 36.22 -8.66
CA ILE A 78 3.92 37.48 -8.49
C ILE A 78 4.72 38.34 -7.52
N ASP A 79 5.20 39.49 -7.98
CA ASP A 79 5.84 40.47 -7.12
C ASP A 79 4.78 41.42 -6.54
N ARG A 80 4.54 41.34 -5.23
CA ARG A 80 3.56 42.19 -4.55
C ARG A 80 4.03 43.64 -4.37
N ALA A 81 5.30 43.95 -4.64
CA ALA A 81 5.81 45.31 -4.54
C ALA A 81 5.27 46.23 -5.65
N ASP A 82 5.12 45.69 -6.87
CA ASP A 82 4.62 46.43 -8.04
C ASP A 82 3.44 45.72 -8.74
N GLY A 83 3.02 44.57 -8.23
CA GLY A 83 1.94 43.75 -8.75
C GLY A 83 2.30 42.96 -10.00
N ARG A 84 3.53 43.00 -10.52
CA ARG A 84 3.87 42.32 -11.78
C ARG A 84 3.85 40.80 -11.62
N VAL A 85 3.34 40.13 -12.64
CA VAL A 85 3.39 38.67 -12.78
C VAL A 85 4.50 38.34 -13.76
N TYR A 86 5.37 37.42 -13.39
CA TYR A 86 6.43 36.89 -14.21
C TYR A 86 6.18 35.40 -14.44
N TYR A 87 5.92 35.01 -15.68
CA TYR A 87 5.84 33.62 -16.07
C TYR A 87 7.20 33.17 -16.59
N ALA A 88 7.91 32.40 -15.77
CA ALA A 88 9.28 32.02 -16.02
C ALA A 88 9.39 30.93 -17.10
N ASN A 89 10.48 30.96 -17.87
CA ASN A 89 10.84 29.86 -18.74
C ASN A 89 11.21 28.62 -17.91
N SER A 90 10.25 27.74 -17.64
CA SER A 90 10.42 26.53 -16.83
C SER A 90 11.36 25.49 -17.45
N ARG A 91 11.65 25.62 -18.75
CA ARG A 91 12.65 24.78 -19.44
C ARG A 91 14.06 25.24 -19.09
N ARG A 92 14.26 26.55 -18.94
CA ARG A 92 15.55 27.16 -18.56
C ARG A 92 15.79 27.19 -17.05
N PHE A 93 14.78 27.56 -16.27
CA PHE A 93 14.89 27.69 -14.81
C PHE A 93 14.22 26.52 -14.10
N ARG A 94 14.96 25.86 -13.22
CA ARG A 94 14.45 24.68 -12.51
C ARG A 94 13.63 25.03 -11.27
N PHE A 95 14.00 26.11 -10.57
CA PHE A 95 13.39 26.55 -9.33
C PHE A 95 13.04 28.05 -9.37
N HIS A 96 12.03 28.48 -8.62
CA HIS A 96 11.65 29.90 -8.48
C HIS A 96 12.82 30.77 -8.00
N SER A 97 13.67 30.25 -7.11
CA SER A 97 14.85 30.96 -6.61
C SER A 97 15.87 31.25 -7.70
N ASP A 98 16.07 30.32 -8.63
CA ASP A 98 17.04 30.47 -9.72
C ASP A 98 16.58 31.56 -10.68
N PHE A 99 15.29 31.51 -11.02
CA PHE A 99 14.64 32.52 -11.84
C PHE A 99 14.70 33.91 -11.18
N ALA A 100 14.21 34.03 -9.95
CA ALA A 100 14.13 35.32 -9.25
C ALA A 100 15.51 35.98 -9.07
N ARG A 101 16.58 35.19 -8.92
CA ARG A 101 17.96 35.69 -8.89
C ARG A 101 18.46 36.08 -10.27
N ALA A 102 18.20 35.28 -11.29
CA ALA A 102 18.67 35.53 -12.66
C ALA A 102 18.14 36.86 -13.21
N ILE A 103 16.94 37.28 -12.79
CA ILE A 103 16.32 38.55 -13.19
C ILE A 103 16.39 39.64 -12.10
N TYR A 104 17.24 39.45 -11.08
CA TYR A 104 17.51 40.42 -10.01
C TYR A 104 16.30 40.87 -9.18
N LEU A 105 15.27 40.02 -9.03
CA LEU A 105 14.16 40.28 -8.10
C LEU A 105 14.60 40.13 -6.64
N THR A 106 15.57 39.25 -6.36
CA THR A 106 16.15 39.07 -5.03
C THR A 106 17.59 38.55 -5.10
N LEU A 107 18.34 38.76 -4.03
CA LEU A 107 19.65 38.14 -3.79
C LEU A 107 19.56 36.90 -2.88
N ASP A 108 18.38 36.65 -2.29
CA ASP A 108 18.15 35.49 -1.40
C ASP A 108 18.23 34.16 -2.19
N ALA A 109 18.77 33.12 -1.56
CA ALA A 109 18.89 31.78 -2.13
C ALA A 109 18.55 30.67 -1.11
N GLY A 110 18.29 29.46 -1.60
CA GLY A 110 18.09 28.27 -0.77
C GLY A 110 17.02 28.45 0.33
N ASP A 111 17.30 27.95 1.53
CA ASP A 111 16.38 27.95 2.68
C ASP A 111 15.93 29.34 3.13
N ALA A 112 16.74 30.38 2.88
CA ALA A 112 16.37 31.76 3.20
C ALA A 112 15.28 32.28 2.26
N PHE A 113 15.36 31.95 0.97
CA PHE A 113 14.33 32.28 -0.02
C PHE A 113 13.03 31.52 0.27
N LEU A 114 13.13 30.22 0.60
CA LEU A 114 11.97 29.38 0.91
C LEU A 114 11.19 29.90 2.12
N ARG A 115 11.87 30.12 3.26
CA ARG A 115 11.24 30.61 4.50
C ARG A 115 10.58 31.98 4.34
N LYS A 116 11.19 32.87 3.55
CA LYS A 116 10.66 34.21 3.30
C LYS A 116 9.42 34.21 2.38
N ASN A 117 9.30 33.25 1.47
CA ASN A 117 8.31 33.32 0.37
C ASN A 117 7.29 32.18 0.30
N TYR A 118 7.34 31.18 1.17
CA TYR A 118 6.27 30.16 1.27
C TYR A 118 5.56 30.17 2.63
N THR A 119 6.25 30.57 3.71
CA THR A 119 5.69 30.47 5.07
C THR A 119 5.36 31.82 5.72
N ASN A 120 5.71 32.94 5.09
CA ASN A 120 5.41 34.28 5.60
C ASN A 120 4.15 34.84 4.93
N GLU A 121 3.20 35.35 5.70
CA GLU A 121 1.96 35.98 5.18
C GLU A 121 2.23 37.36 4.56
N GLN A 122 3.24 38.07 5.07
CA GLN A 122 3.69 39.38 4.55
C GLN A 122 4.77 39.26 3.46
N ARG A 123 4.90 38.08 2.86
CA ARG A 123 5.91 37.81 1.81
C ARG A 123 5.77 38.71 0.60
N ARG A 124 6.88 39.09 -0.02
CA ARG A 124 6.88 39.87 -1.27
C ARG A 124 6.45 39.04 -2.47
N PHE A 125 6.94 37.81 -2.59
CA PHE A 125 6.70 36.98 -3.76
C PHE A 125 5.65 35.90 -3.50
N LEU A 126 4.72 35.74 -4.44
CA LEU A 126 3.85 34.55 -4.52
C LEU A 126 4.37 33.64 -5.62
N LEU A 127 4.59 32.37 -5.29
CA LEU A 127 5.34 31.43 -6.11
C LEU A 127 4.48 30.21 -6.39
N GLY A 128 4.18 29.94 -7.66
CA GLY A 128 3.38 28.78 -8.03
C GLY A 128 3.66 28.31 -9.45
N ALA A 129 2.80 27.42 -9.93
CA ALA A 129 2.87 26.90 -11.29
C ALA A 129 1.49 27.00 -11.96
N LEU A 130 1.50 27.27 -13.27
CA LEU A 130 0.36 27.23 -14.17
C LEU A 130 0.48 25.98 -15.04
N ALA A 131 -0.57 25.17 -15.12
CA ALA A 131 -0.58 23.95 -15.91
C ALA A 131 -1.95 23.71 -16.56
N PHE A 132 -1.97 23.12 -17.75
CA PHE A 132 -3.21 22.65 -18.34
C PHE A 132 -3.62 21.32 -17.69
N GLN A 133 -4.83 21.23 -17.15
CA GLN A 133 -5.37 20.01 -16.55
C GLN A 133 -6.18 19.25 -17.61
N PRO A 134 -5.67 18.16 -18.20
CA PRO A 134 -6.33 17.51 -19.33
C PRO A 134 -7.73 17.00 -18.98
N ARG A 135 -7.92 16.52 -17.74
CA ARG A 135 -9.19 15.93 -17.29
C ARG A 135 -10.30 16.96 -17.07
N LEU A 136 -9.92 18.17 -16.69
CA LEU A 136 -10.85 19.28 -16.49
C LEU A 136 -11.01 20.13 -17.74
N GLU A 137 -10.20 19.87 -18.77
CA GLU A 137 -10.10 20.64 -20.01
C GLU A 137 -9.89 22.15 -19.75
N ARG A 138 -9.17 22.50 -18.68
CA ARG A 138 -8.98 23.88 -18.21
C ARG A 138 -7.56 24.13 -17.72
N PHE A 139 -7.14 25.38 -17.73
CA PHE A 139 -5.90 25.80 -17.09
C PHE A 139 -6.12 25.94 -15.58
N ALA A 140 -5.20 25.38 -14.81
CA ALA A 140 -5.18 25.53 -13.37
C ALA A 140 -3.85 26.09 -12.91
N TYR A 141 -3.90 26.91 -11.87
CA TYR A 141 -2.72 27.34 -11.15
C TYR A 141 -2.70 26.68 -9.79
N GLU A 142 -1.50 26.43 -9.30
CA GLU A 142 -1.27 25.70 -8.06
C GLU A 142 -0.10 26.29 -7.29
N PHE A 143 -0.16 26.15 -5.96
CA PHE A 143 0.93 26.48 -5.06
C PHE A 143 1.56 25.20 -4.54
N TRP A 144 2.80 25.33 -4.07
CA TRP A 144 3.47 24.24 -3.36
C TRP A 144 2.64 23.86 -2.13
N GLU A 145 2.51 22.57 -1.85
CA GLU A 145 1.65 22.03 -0.78
C GLU A 145 1.96 22.59 0.61
N GLY A 146 3.22 22.96 0.86
CA GLY A 146 3.66 23.58 2.10
C GLY A 146 3.46 25.10 2.17
N ASP A 147 2.92 25.74 1.12
CA ASP A 147 2.65 27.17 1.10
C ASP A 147 1.54 27.53 2.11
N LEU A 148 1.87 28.45 3.02
CA LEU A 148 0.93 29.05 3.96
C LEU A 148 0.15 30.18 3.28
N LEU A 149 -0.74 29.79 2.36
CA LEU A 149 -1.69 30.70 1.73
C LEU A 149 -2.71 31.19 2.77
N THR A 150 -3.01 32.48 2.70
CA THR A 150 -4.19 33.07 3.34
C THR A 150 -5.26 33.37 2.29
N PRO A 151 -6.53 33.60 2.68
CA PRO A 151 -7.58 34.00 1.74
C PRO A 151 -7.20 35.25 0.93
N GLU A 152 -6.55 36.23 1.56
CA GLU A 152 -6.14 37.47 0.92
C GLU A 152 -5.06 37.21 -0.15
N LEU A 153 -4.09 36.34 0.15
CA LEU A 153 -3.03 35.98 -0.80
C LEU A 153 -3.58 35.18 -1.99
N LEU A 154 -4.50 34.25 -1.74
CA LEU A 154 -5.13 33.47 -2.80
C LEU A 154 -6.00 34.34 -3.70
N ALA A 155 -6.83 35.21 -3.11
CA ALA A 155 -7.64 36.16 -3.87
C ALA A 155 -6.78 37.08 -4.73
N TYR A 156 -5.71 37.65 -4.15
CA TYR A 156 -4.76 38.50 -4.88
C TYR A 156 -4.06 37.75 -6.01
N ALA A 157 -3.59 36.53 -5.76
CA ALA A 157 -2.97 35.71 -6.81
C ALA A 157 -3.95 35.42 -7.96
N HIS A 158 -5.18 35.05 -7.63
CA HIS A 158 -6.21 34.77 -8.63
C HIS A 158 -6.49 35.98 -9.52
N GLU A 159 -6.65 37.17 -8.92
CA GLU A 159 -6.88 38.43 -9.62
C GLU A 159 -5.74 38.73 -10.60
N ARG A 160 -4.49 38.70 -10.11
CA ARG A 160 -3.31 39.03 -10.93
C ARG A 160 -3.12 38.04 -12.07
N LEU A 161 -3.24 36.73 -11.80
CA LEU A 161 -3.07 35.70 -12.82
C LEU A 161 -4.17 35.75 -13.88
N THR A 162 -5.42 36.01 -13.48
CA THR A 162 -6.55 36.11 -14.43
C THR A 162 -6.41 37.34 -15.33
N ALA A 163 -5.86 38.44 -14.81
CA ALA A 163 -5.61 39.65 -15.60
C ALA A 163 -4.49 39.50 -16.64
N THR A 164 -3.58 38.54 -16.47
CA THR A 164 -2.39 38.38 -17.32
C THR A 164 -2.34 37.06 -18.10
N CYS A 165 -3.34 36.20 -17.96
CA CYS A 165 -3.39 34.88 -18.61
C CYS A 165 -4.47 34.83 -19.70
N PHE A 166 -4.16 34.17 -20.81
CA PHE A 166 -5.06 34.01 -21.97
C PHE A 166 -6.31 33.14 -21.73
N ALA A 167 -6.39 32.43 -20.61
CA ALA A 167 -7.44 31.45 -20.34
C ALA A 167 -8.05 31.64 -18.94
N PRO A 168 -9.33 31.27 -18.74
CA PRO A 168 -9.92 31.16 -17.42
C PRO A 168 -9.11 30.21 -16.54
N LEU A 169 -8.90 30.61 -15.29
CA LEU A 169 -8.06 29.89 -14.35
C LEU A 169 -8.86 29.29 -13.22
N THR A 170 -8.55 28.05 -12.89
CA THR A 170 -9.04 27.38 -11.68
C THR A 170 -7.90 27.19 -10.70
N PHE A 171 -8.12 27.43 -9.42
CA PHE A 171 -7.16 27.10 -8.39
C PHE A 171 -7.19 25.59 -8.09
N LYS A 172 -6.05 24.92 -8.21
CA LYS A 172 -5.91 23.53 -7.76
C LYS A 172 -5.37 23.50 -6.34
N ALA A 173 -6.20 23.06 -5.40
CA ALA A 173 -5.84 22.91 -3.99
C ALA A 173 -5.02 21.64 -3.78
N ASN A 174 -3.71 21.80 -3.58
CA ASN A 174 -2.78 20.68 -3.38
C ASN A 174 -2.69 20.23 -1.92
N ALA A 175 -3.19 21.02 -0.96
CA ALA A 175 -3.22 20.67 0.46
C ALA A 175 -4.58 20.96 1.09
N ARG A 176 -4.92 20.24 2.18
CA ARG A 176 -6.17 20.46 2.95
C ARG A 176 -6.36 21.93 3.35
N ARG A 177 -5.28 22.58 3.80
CA ARG A 177 -5.31 24.00 4.17
C ARG A 177 -5.70 24.88 2.98
N HIS A 178 -5.25 24.55 1.77
CA HIS A 178 -5.63 25.27 0.56
C HIS A 178 -7.11 25.09 0.25
N GLU A 179 -7.67 23.89 0.47
CA GLU A 179 -9.11 23.64 0.37
C GLU A 179 -9.90 24.53 1.35
N GLU A 180 -9.46 24.59 2.62
CA GLU A 180 -10.07 25.41 3.67
C GLU A 180 -9.98 26.93 3.36
N VAL A 181 -8.89 27.38 2.74
CA VAL A 181 -8.70 28.76 2.29
C VAL A 181 -9.59 29.06 1.09
N ALA A 182 -9.65 28.16 0.10
CA ALA A 182 -10.48 28.32 -1.09
C ALA A 182 -11.97 28.31 -0.76
N ALA A 183 -12.41 27.50 0.20
CA ALA A 183 -13.80 27.46 0.66
C ALA A 183 -14.30 28.79 1.24
N ARG A 184 -13.39 29.68 1.70
CA ARG A 184 -13.73 31.03 2.17
C ARG A 184 -13.84 32.06 1.04
N LEU A 185 -13.52 31.67 -0.20
CA LEU A 185 -13.48 32.54 -1.38
C LEU A 185 -14.39 31.98 -2.48
N PRO A 186 -15.72 32.18 -2.40
CA PRO A 186 -16.65 31.64 -3.39
C PRO A 186 -16.41 32.17 -4.82
N ASN A 187 -15.72 33.31 -4.95
CA ASN A 187 -15.38 33.93 -6.23
C ASN A 187 -14.09 33.40 -6.87
N VAL A 188 -13.36 32.49 -6.21
CA VAL A 188 -12.17 31.83 -6.77
C VAL A 188 -12.55 30.40 -7.14
N PRO A 189 -12.73 30.08 -8.44
CA PRO A 189 -13.01 28.71 -8.86
C PRO A 189 -11.88 27.79 -8.38
N SER A 190 -12.23 26.72 -7.68
CA SER A 190 -11.24 25.78 -7.13
C SER A 190 -11.63 24.32 -7.32
N VAL A 191 -10.61 23.46 -7.38
CA VAL A 191 -10.73 22.01 -7.48
C VAL A 191 -9.74 21.35 -6.53
N ARG A 192 -10.08 20.16 -6.06
CA ARG A 192 -9.18 19.31 -5.26
C ARG A 192 -8.15 18.62 -6.17
N ALA A 193 -7.00 18.28 -5.60
CA ALA A 193 -5.93 17.59 -6.34
C ALA A 193 -6.38 16.24 -6.93
N ASP A 194 -7.18 15.46 -6.18
CA ASP A 194 -7.72 14.16 -6.60
C ASP A 194 -8.61 14.25 -7.85
N ALA A 195 -9.39 15.32 -8.01
CA ALA A 195 -10.24 15.57 -9.17
C ALA A 195 -9.45 15.74 -10.50
N THR A 196 -8.14 15.96 -10.43
CA THR A 196 -7.26 16.11 -11.60
C THR A 196 -6.50 14.84 -11.97
N LEU A 197 -6.48 13.83 -11.09
CA LEU A 197 -5.81 12.55 -11.36
C LEU A 197 -6.68 11.71 -12.30
N PRO A 198 -6.12 10.92 -13.25
CA PRO A 198 -6.91 9.97 -14.03
C PRO A 198 -7.54 8.90 -13.12
N GLU A 199 -8.73 8.41 -13.48
CA GLU A 199 -9.24 7.18 -12.86
C GLU A 199 -8.22 6.10 -13.15
N THR A 200 -7.60 5.57 -12.10
CA THR A 200 -6.70 4.43 -12.23
C THR A 200 -7.57 3.29 -12.75
N THR A 201 -7.37 2.85 -13.98
CA THR A 201 -8.06 1.68 -14.55
C THR A 201 -7.22 0.41 -14.41
N PHE A 202 -5.94 0.59 -14.10
CA PHE A 202 -4.96 -0.46 -13.91
C PHE A 202 -3.90 0.00 -12.91
N LEU A 203 -3.52 -0.89 -12.00
CA LEU A 203 -2.35 -0.72 -11.14
C LEU A 203 -1.66 -2.07 -10.99
N ALA A 204 -0.43 -2.17 -11.48
CA ALA A 204 0.43 -3.30 -11.20
C ALA A 204 0.83 -3.27 -9.71
N LEU A 205 0.54 -4.35 -8.99
CA LEU A 205 0.85 -4.47 -7.56
C LEU A 205 2.08 -5.36 -7.33
N ASN A 206 2.22 -6.39 -8.15
CA ASN A 206 3.36 -7.30 -8.26
C ASN A 206 3.43 -7.80 -9.70
N ALA A 207 4.48 -7.41 -10.42
CA ALA A 207 4.72 -7.88 -11.77
C ALA A 207 5.13 -9.36 -11.76
N GLY A 208 4.76 -10.10 -12.81
CA GLY A 208 5.07 -11.51 -12.91
C GLY A 208 4.27 -12.21 -14.00
N ARG A 209 4.50 -13.51 -14.10
CA ARG A 209 3.79 -14.40 -15.03
C ARG A 209 3.36 -15.65 -14.27
N ALA A 210 2.13 -16.09 -14.50
CA ALA A 210 1.61 -17.34 -13.97
C ALA A 210 0.62 -17.97 -14.93
N THR A 211 0.51 -19.30 -14.86
CA THR A 211 -0.50 -20.07 -15.59
C THR A 211 -1.33 -20.86 -14.58
N GLY A 212 -2.65 -20.84 -14.75
CA GLY A 212 -3.59 -21.39 -13.78
C GLY A 212 -5.04 -21.33 -14.26
N VAL A 213 -5.98 -21.78 -13.43
CA VAL A 213 -7.42 -21.75 -13.75
C VAL A 213 -8.01 -20.41 -13.31
N LEU A 214 -8.62 -19.66 -14.24
CA LEU A 214 -9.23 -18.37 -13.90
C LEU A 214 -10.54 -18.57 -13.14
N ARG A 215 -10.65 -18.02 -11.94
CA ARG A 215 -11.88 -18.02 -11.12
C ARG A 215 -12.38 -16.61 -10.91
N LEU A 216 -13.69 -16.46 -10.75
CA LEU A 216 -14.32 -15.20 -10.39
C LEU A 216 -15.06 -15.35 -9.05
N VAL A 217 -14.73 -14.48 -8.10
CA VAL A 217 -15.34 -14.42 -6.79
C VAL A 217 -16.14 -13.13 -6.69
N GLU A 218 -17.46 -13.26 -6.80
CA GLU A 218 -18.37 -12.12 -6.76
C GLU A 218 -18.67 -11.66 -5.33
N ARG A 219 -18.64 -12.58 -4.35
CA ARG A 219 -18.93 -12.32 -2.93
C ARG A 219 -18.08 -13.22 -2.06
N LEU A 220 -17.82 -12.74 -0.83
CA LEU A 220 -17.11 -13.50 0.19
C LEU A 220 -18.06 -13.96 1.31
N PRO A 221 -17.78 -15.10 1.98
CA PRO A 221 -16.73 -16.06 1.65
C PRO A 221 -17.02 -16.80 0.33
N PRO A 222 -15.99 -17.33 -0.38
CA PRO A 222 -16.21 -18.10 -1.60
C PRO A 222 -16.99 -19.39 -1.30
N PRO A 223 -17.76 -19.92 -2.27
CA PRO A 223 -18.58 -21.11 -2.07
C PRO A 223 -17.76 -22.39 -1.82
N GLN A 224 -16.51 -22.40 -2.27
CA GLN A 224 -15.56 -23.49 -2.08
C GLN A 224 -14.16 -22.91 -1.82
N PRO A 225 -13.28 -23.63 -1.10
CA PRO A 225 -11.87 -23.27 -1.00
C PRO A 225 -11.20 -23.19 -2.38
N PHE A 226 -10.17 -22.36 -2.50
CA PHE A 226 -9.39 -22.26 -3.73
C PHE A 226 -8.37 -23.39 -3.82
N GLU A 227 -8.13 -23.83 -5.05
CA GLU A 227 -7.02 -24.72 -5.38
C GLU A 227 -5.74 -23.90 -5.60
N ARG A 228 -4.58 -24.54 -5.43
CA ARG A 228 -3.28 -23.87 -5.57
C ARG A 228 -3.08 -23.33 -6.98
N GLU A 229 -3.67 -23.95 -8.00
CA GLU A 229 -3.60 -23.58 -9.40
C GLU A 229 -4.54 -22.42 -9.79
N ASP A 230 -5.39 -21.95 -8.89
CA ASP A 230 -6.35 -20.90 -9.21
C ASP A 230 -5.67 -19.53 -9.39
N ILE A 231 -6.10 -18.81 -10.43
CA ILE A 231 -5.89 -17.37 -10.63
C ILE A 231 -7.24 -16.72 -10.36
N VAL A 232 -7.34 -15.81 -9.38
CA VAL A 232 -8.64 -15.35 -8.89
C VAL A 232 -8.88 -13.88 -9.18
N ILE A 233 -10.04 -13.57 -9.76
CA ILE A 233 -10.61 -12.22 -9.84
C ILE A 233 -11.51 -12.02 -8.63
N PHE A 234 -11.13 -11.09 -7.75
CA PHE A 234 -11.90 -10.68 -6.59
C PHE A 234 -12.69 -9.41 -6.88
N LYS A 235 -14.02 -9.50 -6.81
CA LYS A 235 -14.90 -8.33 -6.85
C LYS A 235 -14.92 -7.60 -5.51
N GLU A 236 -14.84 -8.36 -4.44
CA GLU A 236 -14.64 -7.91 -3.07
C GLU A 236 -13.29 -8.44 -2.57
N THR A 237 -12.44 -7.56 -2.03
CA THR A 237 -11.09 -7.94 -1.58
C THR A 237 -11.16 -8.74 -0.27
N PRO A 238 -10.68 -10.00 -0.23
CA PRO A 238 -10.69 -10.78 0.99
C PRO A 238 -9.66 -10.29 2.01
N LEU A 239 -9.97 -10.52 3.29
CA LEU A 239 -9.07 -10.20 4.42
C LEU A 239 -7.86 -11.14 4.49
N SER A 240 -8.01 -12.36 3.99
CA SER A 240 -7.00 -13.42 3.88
C SER A 240 -7.44 -14.41 2.80
N THR A 241 -6.50 -15.11 2.19
CA THR A 241 -6.78 -16.17 1.22
C THR A 241 -5.71 -17.26 1.31
N THR A 242 -6.02 -18.45 0.83
CA THR A 242 -5.03 -19.51 0.58
C THR A 242 -4.10 -19.11 -0.57
N PRO A 243 -2.92 -19.73 -0.71
CA PRO A 243 -2.01 -19.48 -1.82
C PRO A 243 -2.67 -19.70 -3.19
N LEU A 244 -2.50 -18.73 -4.09
CA LEU A 244 -3.04 -18.69 -5.44
C LEU A 244 -1.91 -18.54 -6.46
N ARG A 245 -2.14 -18.83 -7.74
CA ARG A 245 -1.20 -18.56 -8.85
C ARG A 245 -1.19 -17.11 -9.32
N GLY A 246 -2.24 -16.36 -9.06
CA GLY A 246 -2.36 -14.98 -9.49
C GLY A 246 -3.62 -14.33 -8.96
N ILE A 247 -3.59 -13.01 -8.80
CA ILE A 247 -4.66 -12.25 -8.15
C ILE A 247 -5.01 -11.02 -8.98
N ILE A 248 -6.28 -10.82 -9.27
CA ILE A 248 -6.81 -9.59 -9.87
C ILE A 248 -7.90 -9.05 -8.95
N VAL A 249 -7.84 -7.76 -8.61
CA VAL A 249 -8.91 -7.10 -7.83
C VAL A 249 -9.63 -6.07 -8.71
N THR A 250 -10.97 -6.00 -8.61
CA THR A 250 -11.76 -5.04 -9.41
C THR A 250 -12.02 -3.72 -8.71
N GLN A 251 -11.70 -3.63 -7.42
CA GLN A 251 -11.79 -2.41 -6.63
C GLN A 251 -10.39 -1.89 -6.32
N PRO A 252 -10.16 -0.57 -6.42
CA PRO A 252 -8.87 0.01 -6.09
C PRO A 252 -8.64 -0.17 -4.59
N GLY A 253 -7.64 -0.99 -4.25
CA GLY A 253 -7.18 -1.19 -2.88
C GLY A 253 -5.86 -0.46 -2.62
N ALA A 254 -5.50 -0.36 -1.34
CA ALA A 254 -4.15 0.08 -0.99
C ALA A 254 -3.10 -0.89 -1.54
N PRO A 255 -1.99 -0.42 -2.13
CA PRO A 255 -0.84 -1.26 -2.44
C PRO A 255 -0.28 -2.03 -1.24
N LEU A 256 -0.61 -1.63 -0.01
CA LEU A 256 -0.20 -2.32 1.22
C LEU A 256 -1.28 -3.24 1.80
N SER A 257 -2.34 -3.55 1.05
CA SER A 257 -3.33 -4.53 1.50
C SER A 257 -2.66 -5.87 1.84
N HIS A 258 -3.21 -6.59 2.84
CA HIS A 258 -2.72 -7.93 3.21
C HIS A 258 -2.66 -8.86 1.98
N LEU A 259 -3.63 -8.77 1.09
CA LEU A 259 -3.66 -9.54 -0.15
C LEU A 259 -2.43 -9.28 -1.04
N ASN A 260 -1.98 -8.01 -1.16
CA ASN A 260 -0.76 -7.72 -1.91
C ASN A 260 0.51 -8.25 -1.20
N LEU A 261 0.57 -8.11 0.12
CA LEU A 261 1.71 -8.65 0.89
C LEU A 261 1.81 -10.18 0.77
N LEU A 262 0.67 -10.88 0.77
CA LEU A 262 0.60 -12.32 0.52
C LEU A 262 1.04 -12.66 -0.91
N ALA A 263 0.51 -11.96 -1.92
CA ALA A 263 0.87 -12.16 -3.33
C ALA A 263 2.39 -12.00 -3.56
N LYS A 264 2.98 -10.95 -2.98
CA LYS A 264 4.44 -10.71 -3.03
C LYS A 264 5.23 -11.80 -2.33
N GLY A 265 4.77 -12.25 -1.15
CA GLY A 265 5.38 -13.37 -0.43
C GLY A 265 5.41 -14.64 -1.27
N TRP A 266 4.28 -14.99 -1.89
CA TRP A 266 4.17 -16.15 -2.80
C TRP A 266 4.89 -15.95 -4.14
N GLY A 267 5.24 -14.72 -4.50
CA GLY A 267 5.89 -14.39 -5.77
C GLY A 267 4.96 -14.50 -6.97
N VAL A 268 3.66 -14.25 -6.77
CA VAL A 268 2.66 -14.41 -7.83
C VAL A 268 2.19 -13.07 -8.38
N PRO A 269 1.92 -12.97 -9.69
CA PRO A 269 1.47 -11.72 -10.29
C PRO A 269 0.17 -11.24 -9.66
N ASN A 270 0.09 -9.95 -9.36
CA ASN A 270 -1.17 -9.33 -8.99
C ASN A 270 -1.33 -7.89 -9.47
N ALA A 271 -2.58 -7.51 -9.69
CA ALA A 271 -2.94 -6.18 -10.17
C ALA A 271 -4.36 -5.79 -9.74
N TYR A 272 -4.58 -4.49 -9.62
CA TYR A 272 -5.91 -3.92 -9.71
C TYR A 272 -6.24 -3.65 -11.18
N VAL A 273 -7.44 -4.05 -11.60
CA VAL A 273 -7.96 -3.85 -12.95
C VAL A 273 -9.42 -3.47 -12.84
N LYS A 274 -9.78 -2.26 -13.30
CA LYS A 274 -11.17 -1.83 -13.34
C LYS A 274 -11.99 -2.77 -14.23
N ASP A 275 -13.16 -3.19 -13.76
CA ASP A 275 -14.12 -4.05 -14.46
C ASP A 275 -13.53 -5.38 -14.97
N ALA A 276 -12.54 -5.94 -14.25
CA ALA A 276 -11.88 -7.19 -14.65
C ALA A 276 -12.86 -8.38 -14.75
N ASP A 277 -13.90 -8.37 -13.92
CA ASP A 277 -14.97 -9.38 -13.91
C ASP A 277 -15.75 -9.41 -15.22
N ALA A 278 -15.99 -8.25 -15.83
CA ALA A 278 -16.59 -8.14 -17.15
C ALA A 278 -15.56 -8.44 -18.26
N ARG A 279 -14.36 -7.84 -18.15
CA ARG A 279 -13.30 -7.93 -19.17
C ARG A 279 -12.84 -9.37 -19.44
N PHE A 280 -12.75 -10.19 -18.41
CA PHE A 280 -12.23 -11.56 -18.50
C PHE A 280 -13.31 -12.65 -18.28
N ARG A 281 -14.60 -12.28 -18.28
CA ARG A 281 -15.71 -13.21 -18.00
C ARG A 281 -15.70 -14.45 -18.90
N SER A 282 -15.35 -14.29 -20.18
CA SER A 282 -15.31 -15.39 -21.16
C SER A 282 -14.21 -16.43 -20.91
N LEU A 283 -13.24 -16.11 -20.05
CA LEU A 283 -12.11 -16.96 -19.70
C LEU A 283 -12.27 -17.64 -18.33
N VAL A 284 -13.33 -17.32 -17.58
CA VAL A 284 -13.60 -17.95 -16.29
C VAL A 284 -13.78 -19.46 -16.45
N ASP A 285 -13.26 -20.22 -15.48
CA ASP A 285 -13.17 -21.67 -15.43
C ASP A 285 -12.30 -22.32 -16.52
N ARG A 286 -11.44 -21.53 -17.17
CA ARG A 286 -10.45 -22.02 -18.15
C ARG A 286 -9.03 -21.83 -17.66
N TRP A 287 -8.13 -22.63 -18.22
CA TRP A 287 -6.69 -22.41 -18.07
C TRP A 287 -6.29 -21.14 -18.82
N VAL A 288 -5.59 -20.25 -18.11
CA VAL A 288 -5.09 -18.99 -18.65
C VAL A 288 -3.65 -18.75 -18.24
N THR A 289 -2.93 -17.97 -19.05
CA THR A 289 -1.69 -17.31 -18.64
C THR A 289 -2.00 -15.87 -18.29
N LEU A 290 -1.69 -15.50 -17.05
CA LEU A 290 -1.68 -14.14 -16.56
C LEU A 290 -0.27 -13.57 -16.66
N VAL A 291 -0.11 -12.44 -17.34
CA VAL A 291 1.11 -11.62 -17.30
C VAL A 291 0.75 -10.25 -16.76
N VAL A 292 1.39 -9.86 -15.67
CA VAL A 292 1.32 -8.50 -15.13
C VAL A 292 2.69 -7.86 -15.35
N THR A 293 2.69 -6.75 -16.07
CA THR A 293 3.85 -5.87 -16.19
C THR A 293 3.55 -4.57 -15.48
N ASP A 294 4.62 -3.81 -15.31
CA ASP A 294 4.63 -2.45 -14.81
C ASP A 294 3.65 -1.50 -15.53
N ASP A 295 3.29 -1.80 -16.78
CA ASP A 295 2.50 -0.94 -17.65
C ASP A 295 1.21 -1.61 -18.17
N GLY A 296 0.95 -2.88 -17.81
CA GLY A 296 -0.25 -3.56 -18.29
C GLY A 296 -0.46 -4.98 -17.78
N ILE A 297 -1.54 -5.58 -18.27
CA ILE A 297 -1.95 -6.95 -17.94
C ILE A 297 -2.47 -7.65 -19.19
N THR A 298 -2.06 -8.91 -19.38
CA THR A 298 -2.65 -9.84 -20.35
C THR A 298 -3.15 -11.09 -19.64
N VAL A 299 -4.32 -11.57 -20.08
CA VAL A 299 -4.93 -12.84 -19.65
C VAL A 299 -5.34 -13.56 -20.92
N GLU A 300 -4.64 -14.65 -21.24
CA GLU A 300 -4.82 -15.38 -22.50
C GLU A 300 -5.07 -16.87 -22.23
N PRO A 301 -5.87 -17.58 -23.04
CA PRO A 301 -6.05 -19.02 -22.91
C PRO A 301 -4.71 -19.77 -22.91
N ALA A 302 -4.61 -20.80 -22.07
CA ALA A 302 -3.43 -21.64 -21.97
C ALA A 302 -3.82 -23.12 -21.91
N GLU A 303 -2.89 -23.99 -22.28
CA GLU A 303 -3.02 -25.42 -21.98
C GLU A 303 -2.74 -25.69 -20.51
N ARG A 304 -3.28 -26.79 -20.00
CA ARG A 304 -3.00 -27.23 -18.63
C ARG A 304 -1.52 -27.54 -18.49
N ILE A 305 -0.83 -26.79 -17.62
CA ILE A 305 0.53 -27.11 -17.23
C ILE A 305 0.46 -28.07 -16.05
N VAL A 306 1.02 -29.27 -16.21
CA VAL A 306 1.30 -30.16 -15.09
C VAL A 306 2.70 -29.81 -14.62
N GLU A 307 2.79 -29.11 -13.47
CA GLU A 307 4.10 -28.92 -12.83
C GLU A 307 4.76 -30.27 -12.62
N SER A 308 5.99 -30.38 -13.13
CA SER A 308 6.78 -31.59 -12.96
C SER A 308 7.11 -31.79 -11.48
N ALA A 309 7.22 -33.05 -11.05
CA ALA A 309 7.68 -33.37 -9.69
C ALA A 309 9.02 -32.67 -9.35
N ARG A 310 9.86 -32.44 -10.37
CA ARG A 310 11.15 -31.76 -10.29
C ARG A 310 11.03 -30.27 -10.00
N GLU A 311 10.07 -29.56 -10.59
CA GLU A 311 9.82 -28.13 -10.29
C GLU A 311 9.25 -27.94 -8.88
N ARG A 312 8.40 -28.88 -8.44
CA ARG A 312 7.94 -28.94 -7.05
C ARG A 312 9.16 -29.12 -6.14
N GLU A 313 10.01 -30.10 -6.39
CA GLU A 313 11.19 -30.39 -5.57
C GLU A 313 12.25 -29.27 -5.58
N MET A 314 12.36 -28.50 -6.67
CA MET A 314 13.27 -27.36 -6.79
C MET A 314 12.84 -26.12 -5.99
N SER A 315 11.58 -26.04 -5.54
CA SER A 315 11.15 -24.98 -4.63
C SER A 315 11.80 -25.18 -3.26
N ARG A 316 12.69 -24.24 -2.88
CA ARG A 316 13.54 -24.34 -1.68
C ARG A 316 12.68 -24.43 -0.43
N GLU A 317 13.00 -25.40 0.43
CA GLU A 317 12.48 -25.47 1.79
C GLU A 317 12.91 -24.23 2.59
N LEU A 318 11.95 -23.57 3.21
CA LEU A 318 12.19 -22.37 4.01
C LEU A 318 12.70 -22.78 5.40
N ARG A 319 13.94 -22.38 5.72
CA ARG A 319 14.54 -22.71 7.02
C ARG A 319 14.03 -21.79 8.12
N LEU A 320 13.33 -22.36 9.10
CA LEU A 320 12.90 -21.66 10.30
C LEU A 320 14.09 -21.36 11.23
N PRO A 321 14.09 -20.20 11.91
CA PRO A 321 14.96 -19.95 13.06
C PRO A 321 14.72 -21.00 14.14
N ARG A 322 15.82 -21.55 14.70
CA ARG A 322 15.74 -22.54 15.78
C ARG A 322 15.14 -21.90 17.03
N ALA A 323 13.95 -22.35 17.42
CA ALA A 323 13.25 -21.85 18.61
C ALA A 323 13.97 -22.23 19.92
N ASP A 324 14.07 -21.27 20.84
CA ASP A 324 14.54 -21.49 22.22
C ASP A 324 13.36 -21.87 23.12
N LEU A 325 13.12 -23.17 23.23
CA LEU A 325 12.00 -23.74 23.99
C LEU A 325 12.28 -23.86 25.50
N ARG A 326 13.42 -23.32 25.99
CA ARG A 326 13.79 -23.35 27.41
C ARG A 326 13.46 -22.05 28.14
N TRP A 327 13.34 -20.95 27.40
CA TRP A 327 13.06 -19.63 27.98
C TRP A 327 11.61 -19.55 28.48
N ARG A 328 11.43 -19.29 29.79
CA ARG A 328 10.12 -19.24 30.44
C ARG A 328 9.76 -17.88 31.04
N ALA A 329 10.62 -16.87 30.96
CA ALA A 329 10.32 -15.57 31.55
C ALA A 329 9.28 -14.80 30.72
N LEU A 330 8.21 -14.33 31.38
CA LEU A 330 7.28 -13.35 30.81
C LEU A 330 8.02 -12.01 30.65
N THR A 331 8.41 -11.69 29.42
CA THR A 331 9.40 -10.65 29.18
C THR A 331 8.75 -9.38 28.66
N ASP A 332 8.97 -8.27 29.37
CA ASP A 332 8.46 -6.95 28.96
C ASP A 332 9.01 -6.55 27.61
N LEU A 333 8.17 -5.91 26.81
CA LEU A 333 8.50 -5.53 25.43
C LEU A 333 9.75 -4.67 25.33
N HIS A 334 9.88 -3.66 26.20
CA HIS A 334 11.06 -2.78 26.26
C HIS A 334 12.37 -3.49 26.66
N ARG A 335 12.31 -4.76 27.11
CA ARG A 335 13.48 -5.59 27.45
C ARG A 335 13.84 -6.57 26.35
N GLN A 336 13.00 -6.73 25.34
CA GLN A 336 13.26 -7.59 24.19
C GLN A 336 14.19 -6.88 23.20
N ARG A 337 14.89 -7.66 22.38
CA ARG A 337 15.71 -7.22 21.25
C ARG A 337 15.41 -8.06 20.02
N ALA A 338 15.85 -7.61 18.84
CA ALA A 338 15.71 -8.33 17.58
C ALA A 338 16.19 -9.79 17.66
N ARG A 339 17.29 -10.07 18.38
CA ARG A 339 17.82 -11.43 18.59
C ARG A 339 16.88 -12.36 19.36
N ASP A 340 15.91 -11.82 20.11
CA ASP A 340 14.93 -12.61 20.85
C ASP A 340 13.82 -13.16 19.94
N VAL A 341 13.92 -12.97 18.62
CA VAL A 341 13.05 -13.61 17.61
C VAL A 341 12.92 -15.13 17.82
N ILE A 342 13.99 -15.78 18.28
CA ILE A 342 14.00 -17.23 18.56
C ILE A 342 13.17 -17.62 19.80
N ARG A 343 12.67 -16.66 20.58
CA ARG A 343 11.85 -16.87 21.80
C ARG A 343 10.44 -16.31 21.66
N PHE A 344 10.33 -15.19 20.94
CA PHE A 344 9.14 -14.35 20.91
C PHE A 344 8.58 -14.11 19.50
N GLY A 345 9.25 -14.59 18.45
CA GLY A 345 8.87 -14.31 17.06
C GLY A 345 9.23 -12.89 16.60
N ALA A 346 9.14 -12.67 15.29
CA ALA A 346 9.64 -11.45 14.66
C ALA A 346 8.87 -10.20 15.10
N LYS A 347 7.53 -10.27 15.09
CA LYS A 347 6.65 -9.16 15.47
C LYS A 347 6.98 -8.60 16.86
N SER A 348 7.07 -9.47 17.86
CA SER A 348 7.37 -9.07 19.24
C SER A 348 8.80 -8.54 19.39
N ALA A 349 9.78 -9.23 18.80
CA ALA A 349 11.19 -8.86 18.90
C ALA A 349 11.48 -7.50 18.25
N ASN A 350 10.95 -7.25 17.04
CA ASN A 350 11.10 -5.97 16.32
C ASN A 350 10.46 -4.82 17.10
N LEU A 351 9.27 -5.05 17.65
CA LEU A 351 8.57 -4.02 18.44
C LEU A 351 9.30 -3.72 19.76
N GLY A 352 9.95 -4.72 20.35
CA GLY A 352 10.86 -4.55 21.49
C GLY A 352 12.09 -3.72 21.16
N GLU A 353 12.68 -3.91 19.96
CA GLU A 353 13.79 -3.09 19.46
C GLU A 353 13.39 -1.60 19.38
N ILE A 354 12.23 -1.31 18.79
CA ILE A 354 11.69 0.06 18.70
C ILE A 354 11.42 0.64 20.09
N ALA A 355 10.81 -0.15 20.98
CA ALA A 355 10.50 0.29 22.35
C ALA A 355 11.77 0.66 23.13
N GLN A 356 12.86 -0.07 22.91
CA GLN A 356 14.12 0.24 23.57
C GLN A 356 14.85 1.44 22.97
N ALA A 357 14.74 1.64 21.65
CA ALA A 357 15.38 2.75 20.96
C ALA A 357 14.87 4.12 21.43
N ARG A 358 13.67 4.18 22.05
CA ARG A 358 13.04 5.41 22.59
C ARG A 358 13.05 6.55 21.57
N ILE A 359 12.64 6.24 20.35
CA ILE A 359 12.57 7.20 19.25
C ILE A 359 11.68 8.39 19.69
N PRO A 360 12.15 9.64 19.56
CA PRO A 360 11.36 10.81 19.93
C PRO A 360 10.00 10.84 19.24
N ASP A 361 8.97 11.27 19.97
CA ASP A 361 7.57 11.35 19.50
C ASP A 361 6.93 10.03 19.06
N VAL A 362 7.58 8.88 19.28
CA VAL A 362 7.05 7.54 19.00
C VAL A 362 6.80 6.79 20.29
N ILE A 363 5.59 6.27 20.45
CA ILE A 363 5.22 5.44 21.60
C ILE A 363 5.01 4.01 21.11
N VAL A 364 5.67 3.04 21.74
CA VAL A 364 5.26 1.64 21.61
C VAL A 364 4.36 1.33 22.80
N PRO A 365 3.10 0.88 22.61
CA PRO A 365 2.23 0.55 23.72
C PRO A 365 2.89 -0.49 24.64
N PRO A 366 2.88 -0.30 25.97
CA PRO A 366 3.48 -1.23 26.90
C PRO A 366 2.87 -2.64 26.77
N GLY A 367 3.69 -3.65 26.99
CA GLY A 367 3.27 -5.04 26.90
C GLY A 367 4.36 -6.01 27.32
N PHE A 368 4.05 -7.29 27.27
CA PHE A 368 4.98 -8.38 27.52
C PHE A 368 4.61 -9.60 26.69
N THR A 369 5.56 -10.52 26.54
CA THR A 369 5.38 -11.69 25.68
C THR A 369 5.49 -12.99 26.47
N VAL A 370 4.55 -13.89 26.21
CA VAL A 370 4.59 -15.29 26.63
C VAL A 370 5.43 -16.07 25.60
N PRO A 371 6.59 -16.64 25.99
CA PRO A 371 7.51 -17.29 25.05
C PRO A 371 7.00 -18.63 24.49
N PHE A 372 7.62 -19.08 23.39
CA PHE A 372 7.34 -20.36 22.71
C PHE A 372 7.29 -21.59 23.63
N ALA A 373 8.12 -21.60 24.68
CA ALA A 373 8.21 -22.71 25.63
C ALA A 373 6.86 -23.10 26.24
N TYR A 374 5.96 -22.13 26.45
CA TYR A 374 4.65 -22.41 27.05
C TYR A 374 3.68 -23.06 26.08
N TYR A 375 3.68 -22.66 24.81
CA TYR A 375 2.90 -23.35 23.79
C TYR A 375 3.42 -24.78 23.59
N LYS A 376 4.75 -24.98 23.50
CA LYS A 376 5.33 -26.33 23.38
C LYS A 376 4.88 -27.24 24.53
N ALA A 377 5.03 -26.78 25.77
CA ALA A 377 4.62 -27.56 26.95
C ALA A 377 3.10 -27.85 26.96
N PHE A 378 2.28 -26.91 26.50
CA PHE A 378 0.85 -27.10 26.32
C PHE A 378 0.56 -28.16 25.25
N ALA A 379 1.22 -28.08 24.09
CA ALA A 379 1.06 -29.03 23.00
C ALA A 379 1.45 -30.45 23.40
N ASP A 380 2.55 -30.62 24.13
CA ASP A 380 3.00 -31.91 24.65
C ASP A 380 1.98 -32.50 25.62
N ARG A 381 1.55 -31.70 26.61
CA ARG A 381 0.60 -32.14 27.64
C ARG A 381 -0.73 -32.62 27.07
N HIS A 382 -1.21 -32.00 26.00
CA HIS A 382 -2.51 -32.30 25.41
C HIS A 382 -2.44 -33.19 24.16
N GLY A 383 -1.23 -33.63 23.78
CA GLY A 383 -1.02 -34.50 22.62
C GLY A 383 -1.41 -33.84 21.30
N ILE A 384 -1.22 -32.52 21.17
CA ILE A 384 -1.52 -31.76 19.94
C ILE A 384 -0.65 -32.27 18.80
N GLU A 385 0.66 -32.43 19.02
CA GLU A 385 1.61 -32.90 18.00
C GLU A 385 1.19 -34.26 17.43
N ARG A 386 0.76 -35.20 18.29
CA ARG A 386 0.26 -36.51 17.86
C ARG A 386 -1.00 -36.40 17.01
N ARG A 387 -1.93 -35.51 17.34
CA ARG A 387 -3.15 -35.27 16.56
C ARG A 387 -2.82 -34.69 15.18
N VAL A 388 -1.91 -33.72 15.14
CA VAL A 388 -1.43 -33.13 13.88
C VAL A 388 -0.75 -34.18 13.02
N LEU A 389 0.12 -35.01 13.59
CA LEU A 389 0.75 -36.12 12.86
C LEU A 389 -0.28 -37.10 12.30
N ALA A 390 -1.37 -37.39 13.01
CA ALA A 390 -2.44 -38.23 12.47
C ALA A 390 -3.14 -37.57 11.26
N LEU A 391 -3.40 -36.26 11.32
CA LEU A 391 -3.96 -35.51 10.18
C LEU A 391 -3.00 -35.48 8.99
N LEU A 392 -1.70 -35.25 9.24
CA LEU A 392 -0.63 -35.27 8.23
C LEU A 392 -0.26 -36.69 7.74
N ASN A 393 -0.99 -37.73 8.13
CA ASN A 393 -0.86 -39.08 7.56
C ASN A 393 -2.19 -39.55 6.97
N ASP A 394 -3.23 -38.69 6.97
CA ASP A 394 -4.54 -39.00 6.43
C ASP A 394 -4.62 -38.58 4.96
N ASP A 395 -4.94 -39.52 4.08
CA ASP A 395 -4.96 -39.29 2.63
C ASP A 395 -6.00 -38.24 2.22
N ALA A 396 -7.16 -38.20 2.87
CA ALA A 396 -8.21 -37.24 2.57
C ALA A 396 -7.77 -35.83 3.00
N PHE A 397 -7.15 -35.69 4.17
CA PHE A 397 -6.55 -34.44 4.60
C PHE A 397 -5.46 -33.96 3.63
N HIS A 398 -4.64 -34.85 3.08
CA HIS A 398 -3.60 -34.42 2.12
C HIS A 398 -4.15 -33.89 0.80
N HIS A 399 -5.27 -34.45 0.30
CA HIS A 399 -5.72 -34.18 -1.07
C HIS A 399 -7.00 -33.35 -1.17
N ASP A 400 -7.77 -33.19 -0.09
CA ASP A 400 -9.02 -32.44 -0.09
C ASP A 400 -8.96 -31.20 0.82
N PRO A 401 -8.91 -29.98 0.23
CA PRO A 401 -8.93 -28.73 0.98
C PRO A 401 -10.16 -28.56 1.89
N GLN A 402 -11.31 -29.12 1.52
CA GLN A 402 -12.52 -29.03 2.36
C GLN A 402 -12.38 -29.87 3.62
N THR A 403 -11.93 -31.12 3.49
CA THR A 403 -11.57 -31.97 4.63
C THR A 403 -10.52 -31.28 5.51
N ARG A 404 -9.47 -30.69 4.94
CA ARG A 404 -8.48 -29.92 5.72
C ARG A 404 -9.10 -28.80 6.51
N GLN A 405 -9.95 -27.98 5.89
CA GLN A 405 -10.58 -26.84 6.54
C GLN A 405 -11.41 -27.28 7.76
N VAL A 406 -12.18 -28.37 7.63
CA VAL A 406 -13.00 -28.94 8.70
C VAL A 406 -12.13 -29.52 9.82
N GLU A 407 -11.13 -30.35 9.50
CA GLU A 407 -10.28 -30.98 10.52
C GLU A 407 -9.40 -29.97 11.26
N LEU A 408 -8.90 -28.94 10.57
CA LEU A 408 -8.18 -27.83 11.21
C LEU A 408 -9.10 -27.01 12.13
N ALA A 409 -10.38 -26.81 11.77
CA ALA A 409 -11.34 -26.17 12.66
C ALA A 409 -11.56 -27.00 13.94
N LYS A 410 -11.75 -28.31 13.82
CA LYS A 410 -11.87 -29.23 14.98
C LYS A 410 -10.62 -29.20 15.86
N LEU A 411 -9.43 -29.17 15.25
CA LEU A 411 -8.16 -29.04 15.98
C LEU A 411 -8.11 -27.73 16.78
N ARG A 412 -8.51 -26.61 16.18
CA ARG A 412 -8.56 -25.31 16.87
C ARG A 412 -9.53 -25.31 18.04
N GLU A 413 -10.73 -25.86 17.86
CA GLU A 413 -11.71 -26.01 18.94
C GLU A 413 -11.16 -26.85 20.10
N PHE A 414 -10.48 -27.96 19.80
CA PHE A 414 -9.80 -28.78 20.81
C PHE A 414 -8.74 -27.99 21.59
N ILE A 415 -7.91 -27.19 20.90
CA ILE A 415 -6.87 -26.36 21.52
C ILE A 415 -7.50 -25.31 22.46
N VAL A 416 -8.58 -24.66 22.01
CA VAL A 416 -9.29 -23.67 22.83
C VAL A 416 -9.99 -24.31 24.02
N ALA A 417 -10.54 -25.52 23.88
CA ALA A 417 -11.20 -26.23 24.98
C ALA A 417 -10.21 -26.82 26.01
N ALA A 418 -8.96 -27.10 25.60
CA ALA A 418 -8.00 -27.77 26.46
C ALA A 418 -7.67 -26.97 27.77
N PRO A 419 -7.47 -27.68 28.91
CA PRO A 419 -7.16 -27.05 30.19
C PRO A 419 -5.87 -26.22 30.16
N PHE A 420 -5.93 -25.00 30.67
CA PHE A 420 -4.76 -24.11 30.72
C PHE A 420 -3.88 -24.39 31.94
N ASP A 421 -2.58 -24.15 31.84
CA ASP A 421 -1.65 -24.35 32.96
C ASP A 421 -1.89 -23.35 34.09
N LEU A 422 -2.14 -23.87 35.30
CA LEU A 422 -2.52 -23.05 36.46
C LEU A 422 -1.36 -22.19 37.00
N ALA A 423 -0.10 -22.61 36.83
CA ALA A 423 1.04 -21.81 37.25
C ALA A 423 1.24 -20.63 36.30
N LEU A 424 1.18 -20.86 34.99
CA LEU A 424 1.22 -19.82 33.97
C LEU A 424 0.04 -18.84 34.12
N ARG A 425 -1.19 -19.34 34.30
CA ARG A 425 -2.37 -18.50 34.55
C ARG A 425 -2.13 -17.54 35.70
N ARG A 426 -1.65 -18.04 36.85
CA ARG A 426 -1.34 -17.20 38.02
C ARG A 426 -0.27 -16.15 37.71
N ALA A 427 0.81 -16.53 37.02
CA ALA A 427 1.89 -15.62 36.66
C ALA A 427 1.42 -14.48 35.73
N ILE A 428 0.64 -14.82 34.69
CA ILE A 428 0.08 -13.83 33.76
C ILE A 428 -0.86 -12.89 34.49
N LEU A 429 -1.85 -13.41 35.24
CA LEU A 429 -2.85 -12.59 35.92
C LEU A 429 -2.23 -11.71 37.01
N ALA A 430 -1.22 -12.21 37.74
CA ALA A 430 -0.50 -11.39 38.71
C ALA A 430 0.21 -10.20 38.05
N LYS A 431 0.84 -10.42 36.89
CA LYS A 431 1.47 -9.34 36.11
C LYS A 431 0.44 -8.34 35.58
N ILE A 432 -0.67 -8.82 35.02
CA ILE A 432 -1.76 -7.96 34.53
C ILE A 432 -2.35 -7.09 35.64
N ARG A 433 -2.66 -7.65 36.80
CA ARG A 433 -3.21 -6.89 37.94
C ARG A 433 -2.24 -5.84 38.48
N ARG A 434 -0.94 -6.09 38.38
CA ARG A 434 0.10 -5.15 38.81
C ARG A 434 0.31 -3.99 37.83
N GLU A 435 0.32 -4.27 36.53
CA GLU A 435 0.84 -3.33 35.53
C GLU A 435 -0.22 -2.81 34.54
N TYR A 436 -1.32 -3.54 34.35
CA TYR A 436 -2.32 -3.29 33.31
C TYR A 436 -3.77 -3.30 33.86
N ARG A 437 -3.95 -3.01 35.15
CA ARG A 437 -5.25 -3.06 35.82
C ARG A 437 -6.26 -2.12 35.14
N GLY A 438 -7.42 -2.66 34.79
CA GLY A 438 -8.53 -1.90 34.20
C GLY A 438 -8.34 -1.51 32.74
N LYS A 439 -7.26 -1.96 32.09
CA LYS A 439 -6.99 -1.68 30.67
C LYS A 439 -7.50 -2.83 29.78
N GLY A 440 -8.00 -2.48 28.60
CA GLY A 440 -8.23 -3.44 27.53
C GLY A 440 -6.90 -3.91 26.93
N LEU A 441 -6.77 -5.20 26.65
CA LEU A 441 -5.53 -5.79 26.16
C LEU A 441 -5.65 -6.35 24.74
N PHE A 442 -4.60 -6.21 23.95
CA PHE A 442 -4.45 -6.89 22.68
C PHE A 442 -3.65 -8.16 22.90
N VAL A 443 -4.17 -9.28 22.40
CA VAL A 443 -3.50 -10.57 22.44
C VAL A 443 -3.16 -10.96 21.02
N ARG A 444 -1.86 -10.93 20.68
CA ARG A 444 -1.36 -11.00 19.31
C ARG A 444 -0.42 -12.19 19.13
N SER A 445 -0.58 -12.90 18.01
CA SER A 445 0.39 -13.92 17.59
C SER A 445 1.70 -13.28 17.16
N SER A 446 2.81 -13.93 17.51
CA SER A 446 4.14 -13.65 17.00
C SER A 446 4.87 -14.99 16.88
N THR A 447 4.92 -15.58 15.69
CA THR A 447 5.51 -16.91 15.47
C THR A 447 6.98 -16.84 15.04
N ASN A 448 7.70 -17.96 15.11
CA ASN A 448 9.03 -18.11 14.49
C ASN A 448 8.99 -18.29 12.97
N ALA A 449 7.80 -18.38 12.37
CA ALA A 449 7.60 -18.46 10.93
C ALA A 449 7.14 -17.14 10.30
N GLU A 450 6.83 -16.12 11.10
CA GLU A 450 6.47 -14.79 10.60
C GLU A 450 7.69 -14.06 10.02
N ASP A 451 7.45 -13.26 8.97
CA ASP A 451 8.41 -12.33 8.36
C ASP A 451 9.73 -12.99 7.92
N LEU A 452 9.66 -14.25 7.46
CA LEU A 452 10.80 -14.92 6.84
C LEU A 452 11.04 -14.39 5.42
N PRO A 453 12.28 -14.50 4.90
CA PRO A 453 12.53 -14.26 3.49
C PRO A 453 11.58 -15.14 2.66
N ASP A 454 10.76 -14.53 1.81
CA ASP A 454 9.82 -15.23 0.93
C ASP A 454 8.59 -15.86 1.61
N PHE A 455 8.30 -15.54 2.88
CA PHE A 455 7.04 -15.92 3.54
C PHE A 455 6.51 -14.81 4.44
N SER A 456 5.31 -14.31 4.13
CA SER A 456 4.63 -13.27 4.89
C SER A 456 3.54 -13.87 5.78
N GLY A 457 3.57 -13.55 7.07
CA GLY A 457 2.53 -13.91 8.03
C GLY A 457 1.32 -12.95 8.05
N ALA A 458 1.27 -11.98 7.13
CA ALA A 458 0.25 -10.94 7.12
C ALA A 458 -1.16 -11.53 7.01
N GLY A 459 -2.01 -11.24 8.00
CA GLY A 459 -3.40 -11.68 8.01
C GLY A 459 -3.63 -13.18 8.27
N LEU A 460 -2.58 -13.99 8.45
CA LEU A 460 -2.71 -15.45 8.63
C LEU A 460 -3.12 -15.84 10.06
N TYR A 461 -2.60 -15.13 11.06
CA TYR A 461 -2.77 -15.46 12.47
C TYR A 461 -3.75 -14.52 13.17
N THR A 462 -4.39 -15.02 14.22
CA THR A 462 -5.44 -14.28 14.94
C THR A 462 -4.83 -13.25 15.87
N THR A 463 -5.46 -12.07 15.92
CA THR A 463 -5.29 -11.06 16.98
C THR A 463 -6.63 -10.85 17.65
N VAL A 464 -6.66 -10.87 18.98
CA VAL A 464 -7.88 -10.60 19.76
C VAL A 464 -7.76 -9.21 20.38
N PRO A 465 -8.59 -8.22 19.94
CA PRO A 465 -8.50 -6.85 20.41
C PRO A 465 -9.30 -6.62 21.69
N ASN A 466 -8.86 -5.63 22.49
CA ASN A 466 -9.58 -5.10 23.65
C ASN A 466 -10.16 -6.18 24.59
N VAL A 467 -9.33 -7.13 24.99
CA VAL A 467 -9.68 -8.20 25.91
C VAL A 467 -9.77 -7.66 27.32
N ILE A 468 -10.90 -7.91 27.97
CA ILE A 468 -11.20 -7.50 29.35
C ILE A 468 -11.64 -8.72 30.14
N GLY A 469 -11.03 -8.93 31.32
CA GLY A 469 -11.36 -10.03 32.23
C GLY A 469 -10.42 -11.24 32.13
N ASP A 470 -10.27 -11.93 33.26
CA ASP A 470 -9.28 -13.00 33.43
C ASP A 470 -9.55 -14.20 32.50
N GLU A 471 -10.79 -14.68 32.42
CA GLU A 471 -11.13 -15.83 31.56
C GLU A 471 -11.09 -15.49 30.07
N ALA A 472 -11.51 -14.27 29.70
CA ALA A 472 -11.41 -13.79 28.33
C ALA A 472 -9.94 -13.73 27.89
N LEU A 473 -9.02 -13.31 28.76
CA LEU A 473 -7.58 -13.30 28.49
C LEU A 473 -7.02 -14.71 28.26
N ILE A 474 -7.35 -15.67 29.14
CA ILE A 474 -6.87 -17.04 28.97
C ILE A 474 -7.43 -17.67 27.69
N THR A 475 -8.69 -17.39 27.38
CA THR A 475 -9.32 -17.83 26.12
C THR A 475 -8.61 -17.21 24.92
N ALA A 476 -8.36 -15.90 24.93
CA ALA A 476 -7.67 -15.20 23.85
C ALA A 476 -6.25 -15.74 23.61
N ILE A 477 -5.50 -16.09 24.66
CA ILE A 477 -4.18 -16.72 24.53
C ILE A 477 -4.31 -18.07 23.81
N LYS A 478 -5.25 -18.91 24.21
CA LYS A 478 -5.49 -20.20 23.55
C LYS A 478 -5.98 -20.03 22.10
N THR A 479 -6.81 -19.02 21.83
CA THR A 479 -7.25 -18.66 20.47
C THR A 479 -6.07 -18.26 19.60
N VAL A 480 -5.12 -17.47 20.13
CA VAL A 480 -3.88 -17.11 19.42
C VAL A 480 -3.03 -18.34 19.16
N TRP A 481 -2.85 -19.23 20.14
CA TRP A 481 -2.12 -20.50 19.94
C TRP A 481 -2.78 -21.40 18.90
N ALA A 482 -4.11 -21.50 18.93
CA ALA A 482 -4.87 -22.26 17.94
C ALA A 482 -4.73 -21.67 16.53
N SER A 483 -4.51 -20.36 16.40
CA SER A 483 -4.51 -19.68 15.11
C SER A 483 -3.39 -20.09 14.15
N ILE A 484 -2.34 -20.76 14.64
CA ILE A 484 -1.34 -21.35 13.73
C ILE A 484 -2.00 -22.40 12.82
N TRP A 485 -3.07 -23.05 13.30
CA TRP A 485 -3.89 -24.03 12.58
C TRP A 485 -5.10 -23.38 11.90
N ASN A 486 -5.12 -22.06 11.69
CA ASN A 486 -6.06 -21.46 10.75
C ASN A 486 -5.85 -22.10 9.37
N PHE A 487 -6.93 -22.31 8.62
CA PHE A 487 -6.86 -22.96 7.32
C PHE A 487 -5.88 -22.24 6.39
N GLU A 488 -6.00 -20.92 6.28
CA GLU A 488 -5.13 -20.08 5.45
C GLU A 488 -3.66 -20.11 5.93
N ALA A 489 -3.44 -20.17 7.25
CA ALA A 489 -2.10 -20.26 7.82
C ALA A 489 -1.44 -21.63 7.58
N PHE A 490 -2.24 -22.70 7.57
CA PHE A 490 -1.78 -24.04 7.21
C PHE A 490 -1.44 -24.10 5.72
N GLU A 491 -2.35 -23.70 4.84
CA GLU A 491 -2.14 -23.72 3.39
C GLU A 491 -0.93 -22.87 2.98
N ALA A 492 -0.74 -21.70 3.59
CA ALA A 492 0.42 -20.86 3.33
C ALA A 492 1.74 -21.57 3.70
N ARG A 493 1.78 -22.23 4.86
CA ARG A 493 2.97 -22.98 5.32
C ARG A 493 3.22 -24.21 4.45
N GLU A 494 2.18 -24.90 4.05
CA GLU A 494 2.26 -26.05 3.14
C GLU A 494 2.84 -25.64 1.78
N ALA A 495 2.34 -24.54 1.20
CA ALA A 495 2.85 -24.00 -0.06
C ALA A 495 4.32 -23.55 0.04
N ALA A 496 4.72 -23.03 1.20
CA ALA A 496 6.09 -22.61 1.50
C ALA A 496 7.00 -23.75 1.98
N ARG A 497 6.49 -25.00 2.06
CA ARG A 497 7.21 -26.18 2.55
C ARG A 497 7.80 -25.96 3.96
N ILE A 498 7.06 -25.29 4.82
CA ILE A 498 7.43 -25.09 6.22
C ILE A 498 6.94 -26.30 7.01
N ASP A 499 7.84 -26.95 7.77
CA ASP A 499 7.45 -27.98 8.73
C ASP A 499 6.47 -27.40 9.77
N HIS A 500 5.22 -27.85 9.70
CA HIS A 500 4.14 -27.39 10.57
C HIS A 500 4.41 -27.61 12.05
N LEU A 501 5.18 -28.66 12.41
CA LEU A 501 5.52 -29.02 13.79
C LEU A 501 6.69 -28.22 14.36
N ALA A 502 7.46 -27.55 13.49
CA ALA A 502 8.56 -26.67 13.88
C ALA A 502 8.10 -25.20 14.08
N VAL A 503 6.80 -24.91 13.94
CA VAL A 503 6.23 -23.57 14.13
C VAL A 503 5.67 -23.41 15.54
N TYR A 504 6.14 -22.38 16.24
CA TYR A 504 5.74 -22.05 17.60
C TYR A 504 5.20 -20.61 17.67
N PRO A 505 3.98 -20.40 18.21
CA PRO A 505 3.44 -19.08 18.49
C PRO A 505 3.88 -18.59 19.88
N ALA A 506 4.51 -17.42 19.93
CA ALA A 506 4.56 -16.62 21.15
C ALA A 506 3.32 -15.73 21.19
N THR A 507 2.98 -15.27 22.39
CA THR A 507 1.80 -14.43 22.59
C THR A 507 2.20 -13.09 23.15
N LEU A 508 2.13 -12.04 22.33
CA LEU A 508 2.33 -10.66 22.75
C LEU A 508 1.03 -10.15 23.37
N ILE A 509 1.09 -9.79 24.65
CA ILE A 509 -0.01 -9.16 25.39
C ILE A 509 0.36 -7.69 25.57
N GLN A 510 -0.42 -6.81 24.95
CA GLN A 510 -0.11 -5.40 24.83
C GLN A 510 -1.29 -4.54 25.28
N GLU A 511 -1.03 -3.38 25.88
CA GLU A 511 -2.05 -2.39 26.18
C GLU A 511 -2.77 -1.94 24.90
N GLY A 512 -4.10 -2.03 24.90
CA GLY A 512 -4.93 -1.55 23.81
C GLY A 512 -5.01 -0.03 23.81
N VAL A 513 -4.85 0.58 22.63
CA VAL A 513 -5.04 2.02 22.41
C VAL A 513 -6.26 2.21 21.53
N ASN A 514 -7.25 2.96 22.01
CA ASN A 514 -8.44 3.29 21.24
C ASN A 514 -8.10 4.41 20.25
N ALA A 515 -7.85 4.03 19.00
CA ALA A 515 -7.27 4.92 18.00
C ALA A 515 -8.27 5.96 17.46
N ASP A 516 -7.79 7.19 17.25
CA ASP A 516 -8.48 8.22 16.47
C ASP A 516 -8.34 7.96 14.97
N SER A 517 -7.13 7.54 14.57
CA SER A 517 -6.78 7.10 13.22
C SER A 517 -5.75 5.99 13.31
N ALA A 518 -5.71 5.12 12.32
CA ALA A 518 -4.72 4.07 12.23
C ALA A 518 -4.37 3.79 10.78
N GLY A 519 -3.28 3.06 10.57
CA GLY A 519 -2.88 2.73 9.22
C GLY A 519 -1.55 2.02 9.13
N VAL A 520 -1.05 1.99 7.90
CA VAL A 520 0.19 1.35 7.52
C VAL A 520 1.00 2.36 6.73
N LEU A 521 2.30 2.43 6.97
CA LEU A 521 3.21 3.23 6.15
C LEU A 521 4.38 2.37 5.70
N VAL A 522 4.85 2.58 4.47
CA VAL A 522 6.12 2.03 4.00
C VAL A 522 7.10 3.13 3.70
N THR A 523 8.37 2.90 4.00
CA THR A 523 9.44 3.86 3.75
C THR A 523 9.95 3.87 2.29
N ALA A 524 9.08 3.50 1.35
CA ALA A 524 9.32 3.47 -0.08
C ALA A 524 8.06 3.94 -0.84
N ASN A 525 8.21 4.40 -2.08
CA ASN A 525 7.08 4.70 -2.96
C ASN A 525 6.71 3.44 -3.77
N PRO A 526 5.57 2.77 -3.50
CA PRO A 526 5.19 1.56 -4.22
C PRO A 526 4.73 1.83 -5.66
N PHE A 527 4.51 3.10 -6.05
CA PHE A 527 4.05 3.49 -7.39
C PHE A 527 5.17 3.95 -8.31
N ASP A 528 6.28 4.45 -7.78
CA ASP A 528 7.46 4.85 -8.55
C ASP A 528 8.74 4.45 -7.83
N HIS A 529 9.35 3.35 -8.29
CA HIS A 529 10.61 2.84 -7.75
C HIS A 529 11.79 3.80 -7.94
N ARG A 530 11.67 4.84 -8.79
CA ARG A 530 12.70 5.88 -8.94
C ARG A 530 12.58 6.95 -7.84
N ASP A 531 11.44 7.02 -7.18
CA ASP A 531 11.20 7.90 -6.02
C ASP A 531 11.60 7.20 -4.73
N ALA A 532 12.91 6.93 -4.60
CA ALA A 532 13.50 6.17 -3.48
C ALA A 532 13.32 6.86 -2.11
N GLU A 533 12.95 8.15 -2.11
CA GLU A 533 12.75 8.97 -0.92
C GLU A 533 11.28 9.12 -0.51
N GLY A 534 10.35 8.67 -1.35
CA GLY A 534 8.92 8.74 -1.04
C GLY A 534 8.53 7.77 0.08
N ILE A 535 7.73 8.24 1.02
CA ILE A 535 7.10 7.44 2.07
C ILE A 535 5.62 7.33 1.72
N TYR A 536 5.15 6.12 1.46
CA TYR A 536 3.72 5.88 1.28
C TYR A 536 3.04 5.68 2.63
N ILE A 537 1.94 6.40 2.85
CA ILE A 537 1.12 6.33 4.04
C ILE A 537 -0.30 5.98 3.62
N ASN A 538 -0.83 4.92 4.23
CA ASN A 538 -2.23 4.58 4.20
C ASN A 538 -2.85 4.89 5.57
N ALA A 539 -4.00 5.55 5.60
CA ALA A 539 -4.69 5.92 6.84
C ALA A 539 -6.21 5.72 6.74
N THR A 540 -6.80 5.26 7.83
CA THR A 540 -8.24 5.21 8.08
C THR A 540 -8.55 5.81 9.45
N ARG A 541 -9.80 6.18 9.69
CA ARG A 541 -10.25 6.69 10.98
C ARG A 541 -10.68 5.54 11.91
N GLY A 542 -10.47 5.75 13.21
CA GLY A 542 -10.70 4.73 14.23
C GLY A 542 -9.61 3.66 14.25
N LEU A 543 -9.97 2.47 14.75
CA LEU A 543 -9.08 1.32 14.81
C LEU A 543 -8.85 0.75 13.40
N GLY A 544 -7.58 0.56 13.04
CA GLY A 544 -7.15 -0.14 11.81
C GLY A 544 -7.33 -1.66 11.90
N LEU A 545 -8.27 -2.11 12.73
CA LEU A 545 -8.71 -3.48 12.82
C LEU A 545 -9.80 -3.72 11.79
N ARG A 546 -9.96 -4.97 11.35
CA ARG A 546 -10.96 -5.43 10.37
C ARG A 546 -12.30 -4.71 10.50
N VAL A 547 -12.57 -3.76 9.60
CA VAL A 547 -13.95 -3.41 9.22
C VAL A 547 -14.35 -4.40 8.14
N VAL A 548 -15.47 -5.08 8.35
CA VAL A 548 -16.10 -5.92 7.33
C VAL A 548 -16.59 -4.99 6.23
N GLU A 549 -16.58 -5.46 4.98
CA GLU A 549 -17.05 -4.80 3.75
C GLU A 549 -15.98 -4.00 3.00
N GLY A 550 -15.56 -4.58 1.87
CA GLY A 550 -14.71 -3.95 0.84
C GLY A 550 -15.40 -2.77 0.14
N ARG A 551 -15.72 -1.72 0.90
CA ARG A 551 -16.35 -0.50 0.38
C ARG A 551 -15.67 0.80 0.80
N ARG A 552 -14.58 0.74 1.59
CA ARG A 552 -13.91 1.95 2.08
C ARG A 552 -12.61 2.20 1.38
N VAL A 553 -12.50 3.39 0.82
CA VAL A 553 -11.27 3.89 0.24
C VAL A 553 -10.46 4.54 1.36
N PRO A 554 -9.31 3.98 1.78
CA PRO A 554 -8.47 4.63 2.76
C PRO A 554 -7.84 5.90 2.19
N GLU A 555 -7.44 6.81 3.07
CA GLU A 555 -6.61 7.95 2.67
C GLU A 555 -5.20 7.46 2.30
N GLN A 556 -4.73 7.85 1.12
CA GLN A 556 -3.43 7.43 0.59
C GLN A 556 -2.58 8.65 0.28
N ILE A 557 -1.35 8.65 0.78
CA ILE A 557 -0.46 9.82 0.74
C ILE A 557 0.95 9.37 0.35
N ILE A 558 1.60 10.10 -0.56
CA ILE A 558 3.06 10.04 -0.77
C ILE A 558 3.69 11.25 -0.09
N TYR A 559 4.39 11.02 1.00
CA TYR A 559 5.13 12.05 1.72
C TYR A 559 6.60 12.03 1.34
N ARG A 560 7.16 13.19 0.99
CA ARG A 560 8.58 13.41 0.73
C ARG A 560 9.18 14.28 1.84
N PRO A 561 9.92 13.68 2.80
CA PRO A 561 10.49 14.42 3.94
C PRO A 561 11.41 15.57 3.55
N GLN A 562 12.21 15.41 2.48
CA GLN A 562 13.22 16.36 2.01
C GLN A 562 12.58 17.67 1.55
N SER A 563 11.47 17.57 0.83
CA SER A 563 10.71 18.72 0.34
C SER A 563 9.47 19.01 1.17
N ASP A 564 9.28 18.37 2.33
CA ASP A 564 8.09 18.46 3.19
C ASP A 564 6.75 18.49 2.42
N THR A 565 6.64 17.64 1.41
CA THR A 565 5.52 17.61 0.44
C THR A 565 4.71 16.32 0.65
N ALA A 566 3.39 16.42 0.70
CA ALA A 566 2.45 15.32 0.87
C ALA A 566 1.44 15.28 -0.28
N LEU A 567 1.71 14.45 -1.29
CA LEU A 567 0.78 14.22 -2.40
C LEU A 567 -0.34 13.29 -1.93
N ILE A 568 -1.58 13.79 -1.96
CA ILE A 568 -2.76 13.04 -1.54
C ILE A 568 -3.36 12.37 -2.79
N LEU A 569 -3.35 11.03 -2.78
CA LEU A 569 -3.84 10.20 -3.89
C LEU A 569 -5.34 9.92 -3.75
N THR A 570 -5.78 9.62 -2.54
CA THR A 570 -7.19 9.37 -2.18
C THR A 570 -7.48 9.90 -0.79
N ARG A 571 -8.74 10.21 -0.50
CA ARG A 571 -9.22 10.63 0.82
C ARG A 571 -10.07 9.52 1.45
N ALA A 572 -10.06 9.48 2.78
CA ALA A 572 -10.87 8.53 3.53
C ALA A 572 -12.36 8.84 3.35
N ASP A 573 -13.14 7.82 3.01
CA ASP A 573 -14.60 7.88 2.90
C ASP A 573 -15.23 6.85 3.85
N ASP A 574 -15.07 7.12 5.15
CA ASP A 574 -15.45 6.22 6.23
C ASP A 574 -16.82 6.63 6.82
N GLU A 575 -17.91 5.99 6.37
CA GLU A 575 -19.26 6.19 6.92
C GLU A 575 -19.42 5.68 8.36
N THR A 576 -18.66 4.64 8.74
CA THR A 576 -18.54 4.16 10.13
C THR A 576 -17.06 4.08 10.53
N ILE A 577 -16.76 3.92 11.81
CA ILE A 577 -15.40 3.65 12.31
C ILE A 577 -15.46 2.61 13.43
N LEU A 578 -14.38 1.86 13.63
CA LEU A 578 -14.26 0.93 14.75
C LEU A 578 -13.64 1.59 15.98
N THR A 579 -14.23 1.29 17.14
CA THR A 579 -13.75 1.75 18.45
C THR A 579 -13.86 0.62 19.48
N PHE A 580 -13.21 0.78 20.64
CA PHE A 580 -13.34 -0.18 21.73
C PHE A 580 -14.77 -0.24 22.29
N ASP A 581 -15.24 -1.46 22.57
CA ASP A 581 -16.41 -1.68 23.40
C ASP A 581 -16.01 -1.72 24.88
N VAL A 582 -16.82 -1.10 25.73
CA VAL A 582 -16.62 -1.10 27.19
C VAL A 582 -16.73 -2.50 27.80
N LYS A 583 -17.41 -3.43 27.13
CA LYS A 583 -17.54 -4.83 27.55
C LYS A 583 -16.38 -5.71 27.07
N GLY A 584 -15.45 -5.14 26.28
CA GLY A 584 -14.39 -5.87 25.59
C GLY A 584 -14.74 -6.11 24.11
N GLY A 585 -13.71 -6.26 23.29
CA GLY A 585 -13.85 -6.31 21.82
C GLY A 585 -14.02 -4.93 21.19
N VAL A 586 -14.55 -4.88 19.97
CA VAL A 586 -14.73 -3.65 19.20
C VAL A 586 -16.18 -3.48 18.76
N LYS A 587 -16.58 -2.25 18.49
CA LYS A 587 -17.90 -1.89 17.97
C LYS A 587 -17.76 -0.86 16.85
N GLU A 588 -18.72 -0.87 15.94
CA GLU A 588 -18.85 0.18 14.93
C GLU A 588 -19.65 1.36 15.46
N VAL A 589 -19.22 2.56 15.09
CA VAL A 589 -19.91 3.84 15.37
C VAL A 589 -19.91 4.70 14.12
N ALA A 590 -20.81 5.68 14.04
CA ALA A 590 -20.85 6.60 12.90
C ALA A 590 -19.50 7.31 12.69
N GLY A 591 -19.04 7.32 11.46
CA GLY A 591 -17.86 8.05 11.01
C GLY A 591 -18.21 9.49 10.68
N ALA A 592 -17.27 10.18 10.04
CA ALA A 592 -17.54 11.46 9.41
C ALA A 592 -16.89 11.42 8.01
N PRO A 593 -17.67 11.15 6.95
CA PRO A 593 -17.15 11.10 5.59
C PRO A 593 -16.50 12.44 5.21
N ASP A 594 -15.62 12.40 4.22
CA ASP A 594 -14.88 13.56 3.68
C ASP A 594 -13.95 14.30 4.67
N GLN A 595 -13.75 13.79 5.88
CA GLN A 595 -12.75 14.32 6.80
C GLN A 595 -11.42 13.57 6.68
N PRO A 596 -10.30 14.28 6.42
CA PRO A 596 -8.99 13.66 6.40
C PRO A 596 -8.66 12.94 7.71
N ALA A 597 -8.15 11.73 7.58
CA ALA A 597 -7.70 10.89 8.68
C ALA A 597 -6.44 11.45 9.34
N LEU A 598 -5.66 12.25 8.60
CA LEU A 598 -4.39 12.81 9.07
C LEU A 598 -4.29 14.32 8.89
N SER A 599 -3.66 14.98 9.86
CA SER A 599 -3.21 16.37 9.73
C SER A 599 -1.80 16.43 9.15
N ALA A 600 -1.43 17.56 8.51
CA ALA A 600 -0.07 17.77 8.01
C ALA A 600 1.00 17.60 9.11
N ALA A 601 0.72 18.03 10.34
CA ALA A 601 1.62 17.83 11.47
C ALA A 601 1.83 16.35 11.81
N MET A 602 0.78 15.52 11.67
CA MET A 602 0.88 14.09 11.90
C MET A 602 1.62 13.38 10.76
N ILE A 603 1.38 13.76 9.49
CA ILE A 603 2.13 13.24 8.33
C ILE A 603 3.65 13.46 8.52
N ARG A 604 4.05 14.66 8.93
CA ARG A 604 5.46 14.97 9.25
C ARG A 604 6.01 14.12 10.39
N ARG A 605 5.21 13.89 11.45
CA ARG A 605 5.60 13.02 12.58
C ARG A 605 5.79 11.58 12.13
N LEU A 606 4.86 11.05 11.33
CA LEU A 606 4.95 9.73 10.71
C LEU A 606 6.20 9.61 9.86
N GLY A 607 6.48 10.59 8.98
CA GLY A 607 7.69 10.58 8.15
C GLY A 607 8.99 10.56 8.98
N ARG A 608 9.08 11.38 10.04
CA ARG A 608 10.25 11.35 10.94
C ARG A 608 10.39 10.02 11.68
N ALA A 609 9.28 9.47 12.20
CA ALA A 609 9.26 8.18 12.87
C ALA A 609 9.70 7.06 11.93
N ALA A 610 9.17 7.05 10.70
CA ALA A 610 9.47 6.08 9.66
C ALA A 610 10.97 6.05 9.32
N LEU A 611 11.58 7.22 9.08
CA LEU A 611 13.01 7.34 8.81
C LEU A 611 13.87 6.95 10.02
N ALA A 612 13.40 7.18 11.24
CA ALA A 612 14.12 6.77 12.45
C ALA A 612 14.08 5.24 12.63
N ILE A 613 12.94 4.61 12.35
CA ILE A 613 12.76 3.16 12.39
C ILE A 613 13.56 2.48 11.27
N GLU A 614 13.56 3.02 10.04
CA GLU A 614 14.42 2.54 8.95
C GLU A 614 15.89 2.55 9.35
N ARG A 615 16.37 3.65 9.96
CA ARG A 615 17.74 3.74 10.48
C ARG A 615 18.03 2.72 11.59
N LEU A 616 17.07 2.48 12.48
CA LEU A 616 17.19 1.47 13.54
C LEU A 616 17.40 0.06 12.96
N PHE A 617 16.76 -0.25 11.82
CA PHE A 617 16.90 -1.51 11.12
C PHE A 617 17.92 -1.45 9.96
N ASN A 618 19.04 -0.75 10.17
CA ASN A 618 20.19 -0.70 9.25
C ASN A 618 19.86 -0.18 7.84
N GLY A 619 18.87 0.72 7.71
CA GLY A 619 18.49 1.30 6.42
C GLY A 619 17.61 0.40 5.55
N ALA A 620 17.21 -0.77 6.03
CA ALA A 620 16.27 -1.61 5.31
C ALA A 620 14.89 -0.93 5.28
N LYS A 621 14.26 -0.88 4.10
CA LYS A 621 12.90 -0.36 3.96
C LYS A 621 11.94 -1.10 4.89
N GLN A 622 11.01 -0.37 5.50
CA GLN A 622 10.12 -0.90 6.53
C GLN A 622 8.66 -0.78 6.10
N ASP A 623 7.86 -1.73 6.55
CA ASP A 623 6.40 -1.71 6.62
C ASP A 623 6.01 -1.57 8.10
N ILE A 624 5.39 -0.44 8.44
CA ILE A 624 5.13 -0.01 9.82
C ILE A 624 3.62 0.18 10.01
N GLU A 625 3.05 -0.55 10.97
CA GLU A 625 1.69 -0.33 11.43
C GLU A 625 1.70 0.69 12.57
N TRP A 626 0.82 1.68 12.47
CA TRP A 626 0.75 2.81 13.39
C TRP A 626 -0.68 3.16 13.73
N LEU A 627 -0.84 3.88 14.84
CA LEU A 627 -2.10 4.50 15.21
C LEU A 627 -1.86 5.84 15.91
N THR A 628 -2.88 6.67 15.94
CA THR A 628 -2.90 7.93 16.67
C THR A 628 -3.96 7.89 17.75
N CYS A 629 -3.69 8.52 18.87
CA CYS A 629 -4.69 8.74 19.93
C CYS A 629 -4.33 10.01 20.67
N GLN A 630 -5.26 10.96 20.73
CA GLN A 630 -5.11 12.25 21.40
C GLN A 630 -3.85 13.01 20.93
N GLY A 631 -3.61 13.01 19.61
CA GLY A 631 -2.48 13.68 18.98
C GLY A 631 -1.11 13.03 19.21
N ARG A 632 -1.05 11.85 19.84
CA ARG A 632 0.18 11.05 20.02
C ARG A 632 0.26 9.96 18.96
N LEU A 633 1.48 9.64 18.52
CA LEU A 633 1.76 8.58 17.57
C LEU A 633 2.20 7.31 18.31
N TYR A 634 1.55 6.20 17.98
CA TYR A 634 1.90 4.88 18.46
C TYR A 634 2.34 3.99 17.31
N VAL A 635 3.41 3.23 17.50
CA VAL A 635 3.84 2.18 16.59
C VAL A 635 3.48 0.83 17.19
N VAL A 636 2.76 0.02 16.42
CA VAL A 636 2.26 -1.28 16.87
C VAL A 636 2.90 -2.44 16.13
N GLN A 637 3.59 -2.20 15.02
CA GLN A 637 4.37 -3.23 14.31
C GLN A 637 5.40 -2.57 13.40
N SER A 638 6.52 -3.26 13.16
CA SER A 638 7.44 -2.95 12.07
C SER A 638 8.04 -4.25 11.53
N ARG A 639 8.14 -4.36 10.21
CA ARG A 639 8.81 -5.45 9.51
C ARG A 639 9.52 -4.95 8.27
N PRO A 640 10.51 -5.69 7.74
CA PRO A 640 11.14 -5.34 6.47
C PRO A 640 10.11 -5.29 5.32
N PHE A 641 10.18 -4.24 4.52
CA PHE A 641 9.46 -4.14 3.25
C PHE A 641 10.29 -4.77 2.13
N ILE A 642 9.76 -5.83 1.51
CA ILE A 642 10.45 -6.58 0.46
C ILE A 642 9.97 -6.09 -0.91
N GLU A 643 10.86 -5.47 -1.67
CA GLU A 643 10.66 -5.18 -3.10
C GLU A 643 11.18 -6.34 -3.94
N ARG A 644 10.29 -7.22 -4.42
CA ARG A 644 10.66 -8.21 -5.44
C ARG A 644 10.59 -7.55 -6.81
N GLY A 645 11.74 -7.08 -7.29
CA GLY A 645 11.87 -6.57 -8.64
C GLY A 645 13.31 -6.72 -9.13
N LYS A 646 13.69 -7.93 -9.60
CA LYS A 646 14.76 -8.10 -10.62
C LYS A 646 15.07 -9.51 -11.15
N THR A 647 14.49 -10.62 -10.67
CA THR A 647 15.10 -11.94 -10.97
C THR A 647 14.42 -12.80 -12.06
N LEU A 648 13.30 -12.40 -12.67
CA LEU A 648 12.61 -13.28 -13.66
C LEU A 648 12.85 -12.93 -15.15
N MET A 649 13.73 -11.99 -15.46
CA MET A 649 14.08 -11.62 -16.86
C MET A 649 15.56 -11.81 -17.19
N GLY A 650 16.22 -12.79 -16.56
CA GLY A 650 17.62 -13.10 -16.84
C GLY A 650 17.97 -14.55 -16.53
N GLY A 651 17.78 -15.44 -17.49
CA GLY A 651 18.13 -16.84 -17.35
C GLY A 651 17.90 -17.68 -18.60
N LYS A 652 18.70 -17.38 -19.64
CA LYS A 652 18.98 -18.14 -20.87
C LYS A 652 17.82 -18.64 -21.73
#